data_AF-A0A142Y842-F1
#
_entry.id   AF-A0A142Y842-F1
#
_cell.length_a   1.000
_cell.length_b   1.000
_cell.length_c   1.000
_cell.angle_alpha   90.00
_cell.angle_beta   90.00
_cell.angle_gamma   90.00
#
_symmetry.space_group_name_H-M   'P 1'
#
loop_
_entity.id
_entity.type
_entity.pdbx_description
1 polymer ?
#
loop_
_entity_poly.entity_id
_entity_poly.type
_entity_poly.pdbx_seq_one_letter_code
_entity_poly.pdbx_strand_id
1 'polypeptide(L)'
;MKYLRFVLVAVFFFVGAMQASLGQVPSKPWFNQDFSSLERECLSVSDDDEACKRLADRIEKSIEGKPTEALAMLLGILRDDAMGIGNGWFKDPQLLHSWSWLAGRFRIDESMALEKKGFVGDPFLFDRIDRNGDGKLESGDFDWSPDSMYMREMGVANQFFRFIDQSGDSQVNRDEWMAFFDSARKDETHLSIDSFRRAIPIGKGRPPYLPGDEPTRRRLLEGFFKSELGSFFEGPSLNEVAPDFELKTQDGKETIRLSKHYHDKPIVLIFGNYTCGPFRRFYRELDDVCHSLKGRIHCFGIYVREAHPEDGWIMESNSRMGVRLPQPKTFEERIAVAQTCATKLNYRMPLLVDSIDDTVGNQYSAMPGRVYVLDRNGRVLYRSSRGPFGFRPGEVEQAIMMSVLDNEAKQQPFVPLLSDQQTWERLPELKAGVKGALPIWARAVAAELPRTTAAMLELDAAHRLRSPLDPKLRAKLRWCIAQANHCDYSMAYALADLRRSGGKQEDIGAFMQGFPAGSKPEQEAMQFVKQLSTEASKIDDDLFDRLKEHYGDRAVAAMVLLAAYGNFQDRIILGLNLSIEENGPLPPCDVRFVDGALQIAPLLPPDNGQDQYIADGVAISPPGKDWNGITFGQLQKGLEVQRDRKARLPIPAWDQVQDKLPAPMSSKPTAIRWSLINYGYVPELAIPWTISTRTHWSECPSPRILEESLFWVQTRAVECSYCMGHCEMLLEVAGLSKEATANRTKLLAESDWSAFPPEEQRAYAFARKLSTTPWLISQQDYQTLRSDWGDKKAMGIFWWLCRGLYMTRISDGFQLPLERENVFGP
;
A
#
# COMPACT_ATOMS: atom_id res chain seq x y z
N MET A 1 26.20 12.48 -39.04
CA MET A 1 27.01 11.56 -38.20
C MET A 1 26.91 11.78 -36.68
N LYS A 2 26.58 12.97 -36.15
CA LYS A 2 26.35 13.17 -34.70
C LYS A 2 24.98 12.65 -34.20
N TYR A 3 23.96 12.64 -35.07
CA TYR A 3 22.61 12.12 -34.73
C TYR A 3 22.54 10.58 -34.63
N LEU A 4 23.37 9.84 -35.37
CA LEU A 4 23.36 8.37 -35.33
C LEU A 4 23.98 7.80 -34.04
N ARG A 5 24.89 8.55 -33.39
CA ARG A 5 25.47 8.16 -32.08
C ARG A 5 24.49 8.39 -30.92
N PHE A 6 23.60 9.38 -31.00
CA PHE A 6 22.60 9.64 -29.95
C PHE A 6 21.46 8.61 -29.98
N VAL A 7 21.06 8.18 -31.18
CA VAL A 7 20.04 7.13 -31.36
C VAL A 7 20.57 5.75 -30.94
N LEU A 8 21.85 5.43 -31.22
CA LEU A 8 22.45 4.18 -30.73
C LEU A 8 22.63 4.14 -29.21
N VAL A 9 23.01 5.25 -28.56
CA VAL A 9 23.13 5.30 -27.09
C VAL A 9 21.75 5.21 -26.42
N ALA A 10 20.71 5.82 -26.99
CA ALA A 10 19.35 5.71 -26.48
C ALA A 10 18.76 4.29 -26.67
N VAL A 11 19.04 3.62 -27.79
CA VAL A 11 18.62 2.22 -28.02
C VAL A 11 19.38 1.25 -27.11
N PHE A 12 20.67 1.49 -26.80
CA PHE A 12 21.40 0.70 -25.79
C PHE A 12 20.89 0.92 -24.37
N PHE A 13 20.45 2.14 -24.01
CA PHE A 13 19.80 2.40 -22.72
C PHE A 13 18.39 1.78 -22.63
N PHE A 14 17.63 1.75 -23.74
CA PHE A 14 16.29 1.16 -23.77
C PHE A 14 16.32 -0.38 -23.83
N VAL A 15 17.28 -0.96 -24.54
CA VAL A 15 17.53 -2.42 -24.53
C VAL A 15 18.14 -2.85 -23.19
N GLY A 16 19.01 -2.02 -22.58
CA GLY A 16 19.55 -2.26 -21.23
C GLY A 16 18.49 -2.18 -20.13
N ALA A 17 17.50 -1.27 -20.26
CA ALA A 17 16.39 -1.17 -19.31
C ALA A 17 15.32 -2.25 -19.51
N MET A 18 15.10 -2.74 -20.74
CA MET A 18 14.22 -3.91 -20.97
C MET A 18 14.88 -5.24 -20.57
N GLN A 19 16.21 -5.36 -20.70
CA GLN A 19 16.96 -6.51 -20.18
C GLN A 19 17.03 -6.56 -18.66
N ALA A 20 16.83 -5.44 -17.96
CA ALA A 20 16.72 -5.41 -16.50
C ALA A 20 15.41 -6.04 -15.95
N SER A 21 14.45 -6.39 -16.82
CA SER A 21 13.20 -7.09 -16.45
C SER A 21 13.19 -8.59 -16.77
N LEU A 22 14.31 -9.15 -17.23
CA LEU A 22 14.51 -10.58 -17.42
C LEU A 22 15.73 -11.02 -16.61
N GLY A 23 15.48 -11.43 -15.36
CA GLY A 23 16.30 -12.34 -14.56
C GLY A 23 17.82 -12.32 -14.79
N GLN A 24 18.48 -11.16 -14.70
CA GLN A 24 19.93 -11.16 -14.50
C GLN A 24 20.20 -11.42 -13.02
N VAL A 25 20.76 -12.59 -12.72
CA VAL A 25 21.37 -12.88 -11.42
C VAL A 25 22.43 -11.78 -11.17
N PRO A 26 22.35 -11.00 -10.08
CA PRO A 26 23.32 -9.94 -9.84
C PRO A 26 24.73 -10.54 -9.72
N SER A 27 25.74 -9.88 -10.28
CA SER A 27 27.14 -10.25 -10.04
C SER A 27 27.40 -10.26 -8.52
N LYS A 28 27.92 -11.38 -7.98
CA LYS A 28 28.14 -11.59 -6.52
C LYS A 28 28.78 -10.35 -5.88
N PRO A 29 28.03 -9.51 -5.13
CA PRO A 29 28.40 -8.10 -4.97
C PRO A 29 29.21 -7.77 -3.69
N TRP A 30 29.60 -8.76 -2.89
CA TRP A 30 30.07 -8.48 -1.51
C TRP A 30 31.55 -8.75 -1.26
N PHE A 31 32.32 -9.26 -2.24
CA PHE A 31 33.75 -9.50 -2.06
C PHE A 31 34.56 -9.18 -3.32
N ASN A 32 35.60 -8.37 -3.17
CA ASN A 32 36.41 -7.83 -4.28
C ASN A 32 37.43 -8.81 -4.88
N GLN A 33 37.49 -10.06 -4.39
CA GLN A 33 38.36 -11.11 -4.92
C GLN A 33 37.57 -12.13 -5.74
N ASP A 34 38.27 -12.86 -6.63
CA ASP A 34 37.73 -14.04 -7.30
C ASP A 34 37.18 -15.04 -6.26
N PHE A 35 35.88 -15.33 -6.37
CA PHE A 35 35.15 -16.22 -5.46
C PHE A 35 35.80 -17.61 -5.34
N SER A 36 36.36 -18.11 -6.45
CA SER A 36 37.05 -19.41 -6.50
C SER A 36 38.39 -19.37 -5.75
N SER A 37 39.06 -18.22 -5.73
CA SER A 37 40.29 -18.03 -4.97
C SER A 37 40.02 -17.99 -3.48
N LEU A 38 38.97 -17.25 -3.06
CA LEU A 38 38.54 -17.19 -1.67
C LEU A 38 38.14 -18.58 -1.16
N GLU A 39 37.37 -19.34 -1.94
CA GLU A 39 37.00 -20.71 -1.60
C GLU A 39 38.21 -21.60 -1.34
N ARG A 40 39.19 -21.61 -2.27
CA ARG A 40 40.42 -22.39 -2.11
C ARG A 40 41.19 -21.98 -0.85
N GLU A 41 41.28 -20.70 -0.57
CA GLU A 41 41.99 -20.20 0.60
C GLU A 41 41.29 -20.62 1.90
N CYS A 42 39.98 -20.39 2.02
CA CYS A 42 39.19 -20.80 3.18
C CYS A 42 39.29 -22.32 3.43
N LEU A 43 39.19 -23.14 2.38
CA LEU A 43 39.28 -24.60 2.49
C LEU A 43 40.71 -25.09 2.80
N SER A 44 41.75 -24.30 2.50
CA SER A 44 43.14 -24.65 2.80
C SER A 44 43.51 -24.46 4.27
N VAL A 45 42.80 -23.56 4.98
CA VAL A 45 43.05 -23.24 6.39
C VAL A 45 42.04 -23.89 7.33
N SER A 46 41.04 -24.64 6.83
CA SER A 46 39.86 -25.09 7.59
C SER A 46 40.17 -25.85 8.87
N ASP A 47 41.33 -26.51 8.93
CA ASP A 47 41.75 -27.38 10.04
C ASP A 47 42.72 -26.66 11.02
N ASP A 48 43.03 -25.37 10.78
CA ASP A 48 43.86 -24.51 11.64
C ASP A 48 43.04 -23.29 12.13
N ASP A 49 42.67 -23.31 13.41
CA ASP A 49 41.87 -22.27 14.07
C ASP A 49 42.51 -20.88 14.00
N GLU A 50 43.82 -20.79 14.18
CA GLU A 50 44.51 -19.52 14.22
C GLU A 50 44.68 -18.95 12.81
N ALA A 51 44.91 -19.81 11.82
CA ALA A 51 44.89 -19.41 10.41
C ALA A 51 43.49 -18.95 9.97
N CYS A 52 42.42 -19.63 10.40
CA CYS A 52 41.05 -19.21 10.12
C CYS A 52 40.72 -17.85 10.71
N LYS A 53 41.09 -17.58 11.98
CA LYS A 53 40.88 -16.27 12.63
C LYS A 53 41.64 -15.15 11.94
N ARG A 54 42.91 -15.37 11.59
CA ARG A 54 43.71 -14.40 10.82
C ARG A 54 43.09 -14.11 9.44
N LEU A 55 42.58 -15.15 8.77
CA LEU A 55 41.88 -15.00 7.50
C LEU A 55 40.60 -14.18 7.66
N ALA A 56 39.78 -14.48 8.68
CA ALA A 56 38.56 -13.74 9.00
C ALA A 56 38.85 -12.24 9.23
N ASP A 57 39.85 -11.91 10.05
CA ASP A 57 40.21 -10.52 10.35
C ASP A 57 40.72 -9.77 9.10
N ARG A 58 41.41 -10.47 8.22
CA ARG A 58 41.89 -9.89 6.95
C ARG A 58 40.75 -9.64 5.98
N ILE A 59 39.80 -10.59 5.89
CA ILE A 59 38.56 -10.44 5.11
C ILE A 59 37.78 -9.24 5.66
N GLU A 60 37.52 -9.20 6.97
CA GLU A 60 36.75 -8.15 7.65
C GLU A 60 37.34 -6.74 7.42
N LYS A 61 38.67 -6.61 7.49
CA LYS A 61 39.38 -5.34 7.22
C LYS A 61 39.34 -4.89 5.75
N SER A 62 39.08 -5.81 4.82
CA SER A 62 39.09 -5.52 3.38
C SER A 62 37.74 -5.01 2.84
N ILE A 63 36.70 -4.95 3.68
CA ILE A 63 35.35 -4.56 3.28
C ILE A 63 35.14 -3.06 3.45
N GLU A 64 34.59 -2.44 2.42
CA GLU A 64 34.06 -1.09 2.47
C GLU A 64 32.53 -1.16 2.60
N GLY A 65 31.97 -0.58 3.68
CA GLY A 65 30.52 -0.51 3.90
C GLY A 65 29.97 -1.49 4.95
N LYS A 66 28.63 -1.65 4.98
CA LYS A 66 27.96 -2.56 5.94
C LYS A 66 28.16 -4.02 5.53
N PRO A 67 28.56 -4.92 6.44
CA PRO A 67 28.73 -6.34 6.12
C PRO A 67 27.39 -7.00 5.79
N THR A 68 27.37 -7.76 4.68
CA THR A 68 26.20 -8.54 4.26
C THR A 68 25.95 -9.73 5.19
N GLU A 69 24.73 -10.26 5.15
CA GLU A 69 24.30 -11.53 5.76
C GLU A 69 25.28 -12.66 5.42
N ALA A 70 25.69 -12.78 4.16
CA ALA A 70 26.61 -13.82 3.68
C ALA A 70 28.03 -13.68 4.24
N LEU A 71 28.51 -12.44 4.31
CA LEU A 71 29.82 -12.16 4.83
C LEU A 71 29.89 -12.41 6.34
N ALA A 72 28.87 -11.98 7.09
CA ALA A 72 28.75 -12.28 8.51
C ALA A 72 28.79 -13.80 8.76
N MET A 73 28.16 -14.59 7.88
CA MET A 73 28.21 -16.05 7.98
C MET A 73 29.61 -16.62 7.73
N LEU A 74 30.29 -16.18 6.66
CA LEU A 74 31.65 -16.64 6.37
C LEU A 74 32.60 -16.32 7.54
N LEU A 75 32.52 -15.12 8.09
CA LEU A 75 33.33 -14.71 9.24
C LEU A 75 33.00 -15.57 10.48
N GLY A 76 31.73 -15.84 10.74
CA GLY A 76 31.31 -16.71 11.84
C GLY A 76 31.84 -18.14 11.70
N ILE A 77 31.78 -18.72 10.50
CA ILE A 77 32.33 -20.06 10.23
C ILE A 77 33.85 -20.08 10.48
N LEU A 78 34.59 -19.07 9.99
CA LEU A 78 36.03 -18.98 10.21
C LEU A 78 36.41 -18.74 11.67
N ARG A 79 35.56 -18.07 12.45
CA ARG A 79 35.77 -17.81 13.87
C ARG A 79 35.33 -18.97 14.78
N ASP A 80 34.73 -20.00 14.20
CA ASP A 80 34.14 -21.13 14.91
C ASP A 80 32.97 -20.73 15.81
N ASP A 81 32.23 -19.69 15.40
CA ASP A 81 31.06 -19.23 16.14
C ASP A 81 29.96 -20.31 16.11
N ALA A 82 29.27 -20.47 17.24
CA ALA A 82 28.18 -21.41 17.34
C ALA A 82 27.06 -21.05 16.35
N MET A 83 26.70 -22.00 15.49
CA MET A 83 25.59 -21.87 14.55
C MET A 83 24.27 -21.77 15.32
N GLY A 84 23.65 -20.60 15.30
CA GLY A 84 22.42 -20.32 16.04
C GLY A 84 21.99 -18.87 15.93
N ILE A 85 20.86 -18.57 16.55
CA ILE A 85 20.24 -17.24 16.55
C ILE A 85 21.23 -16.19 17.07
N GLY A 86 21.30 -15.05 16.37
CA GLY A 86 22.22 -13.95 16.66
C GLY A 86 23.53 -13.99 15.85
N ASN A 87 23.91 -15.13 15.28
CA ASN A 87 25.19 -15.31 14.58
C ASN A 87 25.02 -15.46 13.06
N GLY A 88 25.95 -14.88 12.29
CA GLY A 88 26.03 -15.02 10.83
C GLY A 88 24.72 -14.70 10.11
N TRP A 89 24.14 -15.71 9.45
CA TRP A 89 22.88 -15.63 8.70
C TRP A 89 21.61 -15.61 9.56
N PHE A 90 21.71 -15.94 10.86
CA PHE A 90 20.57 -16.15 11.75
C PHE A 90 20.32 -14.93 12.67
N LYS A 91 20.38 -13.72 12.10
CA LYS A 91 20.07 -12.47 12.83
C LYS A 91 18.62 -12.45 13.31
N ASP A 92 18.28 -11.50 14.18
CA ASP A 92 16.92 -11.37 14.66
C ASP A 92 15.91 -11.10 13.51
N PRO A 93 14.69 -11.61 13.64
CA PRO A 93 13.59 -11.31 12.73
C PRO A 93 13.27 -9.81 12.76
N GLN A 94 12.70 -9.32 11.66
CA GLN A 94 12.30 -7.92 11.53
C GLN A 94 10.79 -7.85 11.40
N LEU A 95 10.15 -7.00 12.20
CA LEU A 95 8.71 -6.78 12.20
C LEU A 95 8.38 -5.28 12.29
N LEU A 96 7.36 -4.84 11.55
CA LEU A 96 6.79 -3.50 11.69
C LEU A 96 5.76 -3.41 12.82
N HIS A 97 5.01 -4.48 13.06
CA HIS A 97 3.90 -4.50 14.01
C HIS A 97 4.32 -4.99 15.40
N SER A 98 4.93 -4.11 16.20
CA SER A 98 5.33 -4.39 17.58
C SER A 98 4.20 -4.17 18.60
N TRP A 99 4.46 -4.50 19.87
CA TRP A 99 3.59 -4.07 20.98
C TRP A 99 3.37 -2.55 20.97
N SER A 100 4.42 -1.75 20.81
CA SER A 100 4.31 -0.28 20.74
C SER A 100 3.39 0.18 19.60
N TRP A 101 3.43 -0.51 18.45
CA TRP A 101 2.49 -0.25 17.35
C TRP A 101 1.04 -0.52 17.77
N LEU A 102 0.78 -1.65 18.43
CA LEU A 102 -0.56 -2.04 18.88
C LEU A 102 -1.08 -1.11 19.98
N ALA A 103 -0.24 -0.78 20.96
CA ALA A 103 -0.55 0.13 22.05
C ALA A 103 -0.89 1.53 21.51
N GLY A 104 -0.08 2.06 20.59
CA GLY A 104 -0.34 3.32 19.91
C GLY A 104 -1.65 3.32 19.12
N ARG A 105 -1.96 2.21 18.44
CA ARG A 105 -3.23 2.02 17.72
C ARG A 105 -4.45 2.11 18.65
N PHE A 106 -4.37 1.50 19.84
CA PHE A 106 -5.46 1.50 20.81
C PHE A 106 -5.39 2.67 21.82
N ARG A 107 -4.41 3.57 21.66
CA ARG A 107 -4.14 4.71 22.55
C ARG A 107 -4.01 4.29 24.02
N ILE A 108 -3.38 3.15 24.26
CA ILE A 108 -2.99 2.72 25.59
C ILE A 108 -1.50 3.01 25.79
N ASP A 109 -1.13 3.33 27.03
CA ASP A 109 0.26 3.46 27.40
C ASP A 109 0.96 2.10 27.26
N GLU A 110 2.21 2.06 26.78
CA GLU A 110 2.94 0.82 26.54
C GLU A 110 3.17 -0.02 27.81
N SER A 111 3.03 0.59 29.00
CA SER A 111 3.09 -0.09 30.30
C SER A 111 1.77 -0.74 30.74
N MET A 112 0.66 -0.48 30.04
CA MET A 112 -0.67 -0.99 30.37
C MET A 112 -1.07 -2.13 29.45
N ALA A 113 -1.84 -3.10 29.95
CA ALA A 113 -2.36 -4.19 29.12
C ALA A 113 -3.66 -3.79 28.39
N LEU A 114 -3.85 -4.32 27.17
CA LEU A 114 -5.10 -4.23 26.42
C LEU A 114 -6.02 -5.41 26.79
N GLU A 115 -7.07 -5.15 27.54
CA GLU A 115 -8.07 -6.19 27.84
C GLU A 115 -8.90 -6.53 26.60
N LYS A 116 -9.32 -7.80 26.47
CA LYS A 116 -10.16 -8.29 25.36
C LYS A 116 -11.40 -7.44 25.09
N LYS A 117 -12.03 -6.90 26.14
CA LYS A 117 -13.22 -6.03 26.01
C LYS A 117 -12.90 -4.68 25.34
N GLY A 118 -11.68 -4.18 25.48
CA GLY A 118 -11.21 -2.95 24.85
C GLY A 118 -10.69 -3.15 23.43
N PHE A 119 -10.54 -4.40 22.99
CA PHE A 119 -10.07 -4.72 21.64
C PHE A 119 -11.16 -4.48 20.59
N VAL A 120 -10.89 -3.55 19.69
CA VAL A 120 -11.74 -3.25 18.52
C VAL A 120 -11.16 -3.97 17.31
N GLY A 121 -11.62 -5.19 17.10
CA GLY A 121 -11.21 -6.09 16.01
C GLY A 121 -11.91 -7.45 16.16
N ASP A 122 -11.61 -8.38 15.26
CA ASP A 122 -12.12 -9.75 15.35
C ASP A 122 -11.57 -10.45 16.61
N PRO A 123 -12.41 -10.95 17.53
CA PRO A 123 -11.98 -11.66 18.73
C PRO A 123 -11.06 -12.85 18.45
N PHE A 124 -11.18 -13.49 17.29
CA PHE A 124 -10.26 -14.54 16.87
C PHE A 124 -8.81 -14.03 16.82
N LEU A 125 -8.58 -12.82 16.29
CA LEU A 125 -7.23 -12.24 16.23
C LEU A 125 -6.67 -11.98 17.62
N PHE A 126 -7.51 -11.46 18.53
CA PHE A 126 -7.11 -11.26 19.92
C PHE A 126 -6.62 -12.58 20.54
N ASP A 127 -7.42 -13.64 20.43
CA ASP A 127 -7.13 -14.95 21.02
C ASP A 127 -5.89 -15.64 20.41
N ARG A 128 -5.48 -15.26 19.20
CA ARG A 128 -4.25 -15.76 18.57
C ARG A 128 -3.02 -14.91 18.90
N ILE A 129 -3.20 -13.63 19.23
CA ILE A 129 -2.12 -12.72 19.64
C ILE A 129 -1.82 -12.89 21.14
N ASP A 130 -2.85 -13.14 21.95
CA ASP A 130 -2.77 -13.46 23.39
C ASP A 130 -2.15 -14.85 23.55
N ARG A 131 -0.85 -14.91 23.80
CA ARG A 131 -0.12 -16.19 23.78
C ARG A 131 -0.23 -16.93 25.10
N ASN A 132 -0.36 -16.19 26.21
CA ASN A 132 -0.47 -16.79 27.54
C ASN A 132 -1.94 -17.15 27.88
N GLY A 133 -2.90 -16.64 27.11
CA GLY A 133 -4.33 -16.93 27.24
C GLY A 133 -4.97 -16.29 28.47
N ASP A 134 -4.38 -15.22 29.01
CA ASP A 134 -4.85 -14.56 30.23
C ASP A 134 -5.98 -13.53 29.98
N GLY A 135 -6.34 -13.31 28.71
CA GLY A 135 -7.38 -12.39 28.28
C GLY A 135 -6.89 -10.94 28.12
N LYS A 136 -5.57 -10.72 28.12
CA LYS A 136 -4.93 -9.41 27.97
C LYS A 136 -3.80 -9.50 26.95
N LEU A 137 -3.55 -8.39 26.25
CA LEU A 137 -2.35 -8.23 25.45
C LEU A 137 -1.40 -7.26 26.13
N GLU A 138 -0.16 -7.67 26.30
CA GLU A 138 0.91 -6.84 26.84
C GLU A 138 2.25 -7.12 26.16
N SER A 139 3.30 -6.38 26.53
CA SER A 139 4.63 -6.53 25.92
C SER A 139 5.17 -7.96 25.98
N GLY A 140 4.80 -8.73 27.01
CA GLY A 140 5.16 -10.14 27.17
C GLY A 140 4.62 -11.05 26.06
N ASP A 141 3.48 -10.73 25.43
CA ASP A 141 2.94 -11.48 24.29
C ASP A 141 3.77 -11.30 23.01
N PHE A 142 4.57 -10.25 22.94
CA PHE A 142 5.40 -9.93 21.78
C PHE A 142 6.88 -10.27 22.01
N ASP A 143 7.23 -10.76 23.21
CA ASP A 143 8.59 -11.16 23.55
C ASP A 143 8.88 -12.59 23.08
N TRP A 144 9.66 -12.69 22.01
CA TRP A 144 10.18 -13.95 21.44
C TRP A 144 11.64 -14.21 21.82
N SER A 145 12.18 -13.48 22.81
CA SER A 145 13.53 -13.72 23.31
C SER A 145 13.64 -15.12 23.94
N PRO A 146 14.83 -15.74 23.90
CA PRO A 146 15.05 -17.05 24.51
C PRO A 146 14.69 -17.13 26.01
N ASP A 147 14.75 -15.99 26.71
CA ASP A 147 14.50 -15.89 28.16
C ASP A 147 13.02 -15.62 28.51
N SER A 148 12.19 -15.30 27.51
CA SER A 148 10.76 -15.12 27.71
C SER A 148 10.12 -16.36 28.36
N MET A 149 9.07 -16.16 29.16
CA MET A 149 8.37 -17.26 29.84
C MET A 149 7.82 -18.28 28.82
N TYR A 150 7.19 -17.78 27.77
CA TYR A 150 6.68 -18.59 26.67
C TYR A 150 7.78 -19.44 26.02
N MET A 151 8.94 -18.87 25.68
CA MET A 151 10.02 -19.63 25.04
C MET A 151 10.63 -20.68 25.99
N ARG A 152 10.66 -20.42 27.31
CA ARG A 152 11.06 -21.41 28.31
C ARG A 152 10.08 -22.57 28.40
N GLU A 153 8.78 -22.29 28.44
CA GLU A 153 7.72 -23.30 28.44
C GLU A 153 7.73 -24.15 27.15
N MET A 154 7.81 -23.49 25.99
CA MET A 154 7.96 -24.16 24.70
C MET A 154 9.25 -24.97 24.61
N GLY A 155 10.33 -24.50 25.23
CA GLY A 155 11.57 -25.25 25.35
C GLY A 155 11.39 -26.57 26.08
N VAL A 156 10.65 -26.56 27.19
CA VAL A 156 10.29 -27.77 27.96
C VAL A 156 9.38 -28.67 27.14
N ALA A 157 8.29 -28.16 26.55
CA ALA A 157 7.38 -28.94 25.71
C ALA A 157 8.11 -29.62 24.54
N ASN A 158 8.99 -28.88 23.86
CA ASN A 158 9.83 -29.42 22.78
C ASN A 158 10.80 -30.50 23.24
N GLN A 159 11.24 -30.51 24.51
CA GLN A 159 12.03 -31.61 25.06
C GLN A 159 11.16 -32.86 25.22
N PHE A 160 9.94 -32.74 25.74
CA PHE A 160 9.00 -33.85 25.84
C PHE A 160 8.72 -34.48 24.46
N PHE A 161 8.30 -33.67 23.49
CA PHE A 161 8.00 -34.16 22.14
C PHE A 161 9.21 -34.85 21.50
N ARG A 162 10.42 -34.30 21.65
CA ARG A 162 11.65 -34.89 21.09
C ARG A 162 11.98 -36.30 21.57
N PHE A 163 11.46 -36.74 22.73
CA PHE A 163 11.69 -38.10 23.24
C PHE A 163 10.57 -39.08 22.85
N ILE A 164 9.39 -38.58 22.51
CA ILE A 164 8.20 -39.40 22.29
C ILE A 164 7.87 -39.51 20.80
N ASP A 165 7.95 -38.40 20.06
CA ASP A 165 7.76 -38.35 18.61
C ASP A 165 8.94 -39.04 17.91
N GLN A 166 8.73 -40.30 17.53
CA GLN A 166 9.74 -41.11 16.83
C GLN A 166 9.66 -40.91 15.32
N SER A 167 8.48 -40.53 14.82
CA SER A 167 8.24 -40.27 13.40
C SER A 167 8.81 -38.93 12.92
N GLY A 168 9.09 -38.00 13.84
CA GLY A 168 9.62 -36.67 13.57
C GLY A 168 8.61 -35.73 12.91
N ASP A 169 7.31 -36.03 12.98
CA ASP A 169 6.23 -35.25 12.37
C ASP A 169 5.69 -34.13 13.29
N SER A 170 6.30 -33.96 14.47
CA SER A 170 5.88 -33.04 15.55
C SER A 170 4.51 -33.32 16.14
N GLN A 171 4.00 -34.52 15.94
CA GLN A 171 2.83 -35.03 16.62
C GLN A 171 3.26 -36.19 17.51
N VAL A 172 2.45 -36.47 18.51
CA VAL A 172 2.58 -37.69 19.29
C VAL A 172 1.28 -38.43 19.11
N ASN A 173 1.33 -39.47 18.29
CA ASN A 173 0.17 -40.33 18.13
C ASN A 173 0.08 -41.33 19.30
N ARG A 174 -1.05 -42.06 19.35
CA ARG A 174 -1.30 -43.02 20.42
C ARG A 174 -0.21 -44.08 20.54
N ASP A 175 0.28 -44.60 19.42
CA ASP A 175 1.23 -45.71 19.42
C ASP A 175 2.61 -45.24 19.90
N GLU A 176 3.03 -44.04 19.50
CA GLU A 176 4.26 -43.40 20.02
C GLU A 176 4.17 -43.13 21.52
N TRP A 177 3.04 -42.60 21.99
CA TRP A 177 2.81 -42.38 23.41
C TRP A 177 2.83 -43.69 24.20
N MET A 178 2.18 -44.75 23.68
CA MET A 178 2.17 -46.06 24.31
C MET A 178 3.55 -46.72 24.32
N ALA A 179 4.32 -46.61 23.23
CA ALA A 179 5.69 -47.12 23.14
C ALA A 179 6.62 -46.41 24.13
N PHE A 180 6.49 -45.08 24.26
CA PHE A 180 7.21 -44.32 25.28
C PHE A 180 6.79 -44.76 26.69
N PHE A 181 5.49 -44.88 26.95
CA PHE A 181 4.95 -45.30 28.25
C PHE A 181 5.48 -46.69 28.66
N ASP A 182 5.44 -47.65 27.74
CA ASP A 182 5.94 -49.02 27.97
C ASP A 182 7.45 -49.07 28.19
N SER A 183 8.22 -48.28 27.44
CA SER A 183 9.67 -48.16 27.66
C SER A 183 10.00 -47.47 28.99
N ALA A 184 9.25 -46.43 29.36
CA ALA A 184 9.52 -45.63 30.54
C ALA A 184 9.16 -46.36 31.85
N ARG A 185 8.16 -47.25 31.83
CA ARG A 185 7.70 -47.99 33.03
C ARG A 185 8.58 -49.18 33.44
N LYS A 186 9.54 -49.62 32.61
CA LYS A 186 10.58 -50.64 32.93
C LYS A 186 10.09 -51.86 33.76
N ASP A 187 8.93 -52.40 33.42
CA ASP A 187 8.25 -53.58 34.02
C ASP A 187 7.14 -53.30 35.07
N GLU A 188 6.88 -52.05 35.44
CA GLU A 188 5.73 -51.68 36.30
C GLU A 188 4.43 -51.57 35.49
N THR A 189 3.26 -51.73 36.14
CA THR A 189 1.94 -51.55 35.49
C THR A 189 1.53 -50.09 35.31
N HIS A 190 2.29 -49.17 35.89
CA HIS A 190 2.03 -47.73 35.89
C HIS A 190 3.33 -46.96 35.69
N LEU A 191 3.23 -45.70 35.27
CA LEU A 191 4.38 -44.82 35.10
C LEU A 191 4.49 -43.89 36.31
N SER A 192 5.49 -44.12 37.16
CA SER A 192 5.77 -43.26 38.32
C SER A 192 6.42 -41.93 37.90
N ILE A 193 6.34 -40.91 38.76
CA ILE A 193 6.96 -39.59 38.53
C ILE A 193 8.48 -39.73 38.31
N ASP A 194 9.16 -40.57 39.10
CA ASP A 194 10.62 -40.72 38.95
C ASP A 194 11.00 -41.49 37.67
N SER A 195 10.22 -42.52 37.29
CA SER A 195 10.42 -43.22 36.02
C SER A 195 10.20 -42.29 34.82
N PHE A 196 9.18 -41.44 34.86
CA PHE A 196 8.93 -40.40 33.85
C PHE A 196 10.07 -39.37 33.79
N ARG A 197 10.51 -38.83 34.94
CA ARG A 197 11.64 -37.89 35.04
C ARG A 197 12.95 -38.48 34.52
N ARG A 198 13.19 -39.79 34.73
CA ARG A 198 14.38 -40.48 34.20
C ARG A 198 14.28 -40.75 32.71
N ALA A 199 13.08 -40.99 32.18
CA ALA A 199 12.84 -41.19 30.76
C ALA A 199 12.98 -39.89 29.95
N ILE A 200 12.76 -38.73 30.58
CA ILE A 200 12.86 -37.41 29.95
C ILE A 200 13.82 -36.53 30.79
N PRO A 201 15.14 -36.68 30.58
CA PRO A 201 16.14 -35.97 31.38
C PRO A 201 16.18 -34.47 31.00
N ILE A 202 15.31 -33.67 31.63
CA ILE A 202 15.31 -32.21 31.51
C ILE A 202 16.65 -31.66 32.01
N GLY A 203 17.34 -30.85 31.19
CA GLY A 203 18.60 -30.19 31.54
C GLY A 203 19.89 -30.94 31.20
N LYS A 204 19.82 -32.20 30.73
CA LYS A 204 20.95 -32.85 30.04
C LYS A 204 20.74 -32.73 28.54
N GLY A 205 21.21 -31.63 27.96
CA GLY A 205 21.06 -31.37 26.53
C GLY A 205 21.61 -32.53 25.70
N ARG A 206 20.78 -33.08 24.80
CA ARG A 206 21.31 -33.73 23.60
C ARG A 206 21.88 -32.59 22.74
N PRO A 207 23.08 -32.74 22.12
CA PRO A 207 23.60 -31.73 21.21
C PRO A 207 22.55 -31.37 20.13
N PRO A 208 22.59 -30.15 19.57
CA PRO A 208 21.61 -29.68 18.60
C PRO A 208 21.53 -30.56 17.35
N TYR A 209 22.57 -31.35 17.10
CA TYR A 209 22.65 -32.34 16.04
C TYR A 209 22.49 -33.76 16.60
N LEU A 210 21.87 -34.65 15.82
CA LEU A 210 21.92 -36.08 16.12
C LEU A 210 23.37 -36.60 15.98
N PRO A 211 23.74 -37.71 16.64
CA PRO A 211 25.06 -38.30 16.45
C PRO A 211 25.34 -38.56 14.95
N GLY A 212 26.38 -37.93 14.42
CA GLY A 212 26.78 -37.97 13.01
C GLY A 212 26.35 -36.77 12.16
N ASP A 213 25.45 -35.90 12.65
CA ASP A 213 24.94 -34.74 11.90
C ASP A 213 25.67 -33.42 12.21
N GLU A 214 26.60 -33.40 13.18
CA GLU A 214 27.33 -32.19 13.56
C GLU A 214 28.32 -31.79 12.44
N PRO A 215 28.21 -30.59 11.86
CA PRO A 215 29.05 -30.20 10.74
C PRO A 215 30.43 -29.76 11.23
N THR A 216 31.48 -30.21 10.53
CA THR A 216 32.83 -29.64 10.69
C THR A 216 32.92 -28.25 10.07
N ARG A 217 33.88 -27.41 10.49
CA ARG A 217 34.15 -26.11 9.86
C ARG A 217 34.37 -26.24 8.35
N ARG A 218 35.15 -27.24 7.92
CA ARG A 218 35.33 -27.56 6.51
C ARG A 218 34.01 -27.79 5.79
N ARG A 219 33.11 -28.57 6.39
CA ARG A 219 31.78 -28.84 5.82
C ARG A 219 30.93 -27.58 5.71
N LEU A 220 30.98 -26.71 6.72
CA LEU A 220 30.30 -25.42 6.67
C LEU A 220 30.85 -24.53 5.56
N LEU A 221 32.17 -24.47 5.38
CA LEU A 221 32.78 -23.72 4.27
C LEU A 221 32.34 -24.28 2.91
N GLU A 222 32.41 -25.60 2.71
CA GLU A 222 31.93 -26.25 1.48
C GLU A 222 30.45 -25.93 1.21
N GLY A 223 29.60 -26.05 2.22
CA GLY A 223 28.17 -25.75 2.13
C GLY A 223 27.90 -24.26 1.86
N PHE A 224 28.73 -23.37 2.40
CA PHE A 224 28.66 -21.94 2.14
C PHE A 224 28.93 -21.66 0.66
N PHE A 225 30.07 -22.10 0.11
CA PHE A 225 30.45 -21.83 -1.27
C PHE A 225 29.50 -22.49 -2.30
N LYS A 226 28.87 -23.61 -1.94
CA LYS A 226 27.85 -24.30 -2.75
C LYS A 226 26.42 -23.74 -2.61
N SER A 227 26.21 -22.70 -1.80
CA SER A 227 24.88 -22.16 -1.46
C SER A 227 23.92 -23.17 -0.82
N GLU A 228 24.46 -24.21 -0.19
CA GLU A 228 23.68 -25.22 0.56
C GLU A 228 23.30 -24.70 1.96
N LEU A 229 24.12 -23.80 2.53
CA LEU A 229 23.83 -23.12 3.79
C LEU A 229 22.92 -21.89 3.65
N GLY A 230 22.88 -21.25 2.48
CA GLY A 230 22.13 -20.00 2.29
C GLY A 230 22.50 -19.21 1.03
N SER A 231 21.69 -18.20 0.74
CA SER A 231 21.92 -17.26 -0.38
C SER A 231 22.98 -16.21 -0.06
N PHE A 232 23.74 -15.81 -1.08
CA PHE A 232 24.72 -14.74 -1.03
C PHE A 232 24.13 -13.33 -1.14
N PHE A 233 22.84 -13.21 -1.45
CA PHE A 233 22.16 -11.95 -1.71
C PHE A 233 21.31 -11.51 -0.51
N GLU A 234 21.06 -10.21 -0.42
CA GLU A 234 20.14 -9.64 0.56
C GLU A 234 18.71 -9.70 0.04
N GLY A 235 17.77 -9.90 0.97
CA GLY A 235 16.35 -9.83 0.70
C GLY A 235 15.80 -8.43 0.99
N PRO A 236 14.56 -8.15 0.59
CA PRO A 236 13.94 -6.85 0.86
C PRO A 236 13.83 -6.58 2.36
N SER A 237 14.07 -5.33 2.75
CA SER A 237 13.94 -4.84 4.13
C SER A 237 12.49 -4.47 4.45
N LEU A 238 12.19 -4.19 5.73
CA LEU A 238 10.88 -3.70 6.14
C LEU A 238 10.47 -2.46 5.33
N ASN A 239 9.18 -2.40 4.98
CA ASN A 239 8.52 -1.33 4.21
C ASN A 239 8.98 -1.19 2.74
N GLU A 240 10.01 -1.91 2.31
CA GLU A 240 10.37 -2.02 0.89
C GLU A 240 9.32 -2.84 0.14
N VAL A 241 9.15 -2.55 -1.16
CA VAL A 241 8.28 -3.35 -2.03
C VAL A 241 8.99 -4.66 -2.33
N ALA A 242 8.29 -5.77 -2.13
CA ALA A 242 8.82 -7.10 -2.39
C ALA A 242 9.14 -7.27 -3.90
N PRO A 243 10.28 -7.89 -4.27
CA PRO A 243 10.61 -8.18 -5.66
C PRO A 243 9.50 -9.00 -6.34
N ASP A 244 8.95 -8.49 -7.44
CA ASP A 244 7.92 -9.22 -8.18
C ASP A 244 8.51 -10.47 -8.85
N PHE A 245 7.70 -11.52 -8.96
CA PHE A 245 8.07 -12.76 -9.63
C PHE A 245 6.88 -13.35 -10.38
N GLU A 246 7.18 -14.24 -11.33
CA GLU A 246 6.20 -15.06 -12.02
C GLU A 246 6.66 -16.52 -12.00
N LEU A 247 5.97 -17.37 -11.23
CA LEU A 247 6.34 -18.76 -11.02
C LEU A 247 5.17 -19.69 -11.33
N LYS A 248 5.49 -20.93 -11.72
CA LYS A 248 4.50 -21.99 -11.94
C LYS A 248 4.30 -22.82 -10.68
N THR A 249 3.07 -23.30 -10.48
CA THR A 249 2.78 -24.33 -9.48
C THR A 249 3.51 -25.63 -9.81
N GLN A 250 3.81 -26.42 -8.79
CA GLN A 250 4.44 -27.74 -8.90
C GLN A 250 3.66 -28.73 -9.77
N ASP A 251 2.35 -28.55 -9.93
CA ASP A 251 1.51 -29.35 -10.83
C ASP A 251 1.37 -28.75 -12.24
N GLY A 252 1.99 -27.60 -12.49
CA GLY A 252 2.02 -26.90 -13.77
C GLY A 252 0.69 -26.28 -14.21
N LYS A 253 -0.36 -26.32 -13.37
CA LYS A 253 -1.70 -25.85 -13.75
C LYS A 253 -1.85 -24.35 -13.71
N GLU A 254 -1.10 -23.67 -12.84
CA GLU A 254 -1.22 -22.23 -12.66
C GLU A 254 0.15 -21.54 -12.76
N THR A 255 0.14 -20.34 -13.31
CA THR A 255 1.26 -19.40 -13.26
C THR A 255 0.82 -18.21 -12.40
N ILE A 256 1.52 -17.99 -11.30
CA ILE A 256 1.22 -16.92 -10.35
C ILE A 256 2.24 -15.80 -10.51
N ARG A 257 1.73 -14.57 -10.71
CA ARG A 257 2.53 -13.34 -10.61
C ARG A 257 2.20 -12.63 -9.30
N LEU A 258 3.20 -12.38 -8.46
CA LEU A 258 3.00 -11.82 -7.12
C LEU A 258 2.20 -10.51 -7.16
N SER A 259 2.58 -9.57 -8.02
CA SER A 259 1.94 -8.25 -8.15
C SER A 259 0.46 -8.28 -8.51
N LYS A 260 -0.05 -9.37 -9.09
CA LYS A 260 -1.50 -9.53 -9.38
C LYS A 260 -2.35 -9.79 -8.14
N HIS A 261 -1.71 -10.11 -7.01
CA HIS A 261 -2.37 -10.36 -5.73
C HIS A 261 -2.30 -9.16 -4.77
N TYR A 262 -1.77 -8.02 -5.24
CA TYR A 262 -1.84 -6.77 -4.49
C TYR A 262 -3.28 -6.23 -4.45
N HIS A 263 -3.50 -5.24 -3.58
CA HIS A 263 -4.69 -4.45 -3.35
C HIS A 263 -5.88 -5.14 -2.65
N ASP A 264 -5.86 -6.47 -2.49
CA ASP A 264 -6.92 -7.22 -1.79
C ASP A 264 -6.56 -7.50 -0.32
N LYS A 265 -5.55 -8.33 -0.09
CA LYS A 265 -5.23 -8.93 1.21
C LYS A 265 -3.73 -8.92 1.51
N PRO A 266 -3.32 -9.05 2.78
CA PRO A 266 -1.94 -9.39 3.12
C PRO A 266 -1.51 -10.68 2.43
N ILE A 267 -0.21 -10.78 2.12
CA ILE A 267 0.37 -11.91 1.41
C ILE A 267 1.46 -12.55 2.27
N VAL A 268 1.44 -13.87 2.39
CA VAL A 268 2.44 -14.65 3.10
C VAL A 268 3.22 -15.49 2.09
N LEU A 269 4.54 -15.32 2.07
CA LEU A 269 5.46 -16.07 1.24
C LEU A 269 6.29 -17.00 2.13
N ILE A 270 6.15 -18.32 1.92
CA ILE A 270 6.81 -19.35 2.73
C ILE A 270 7.82 -20.09 1.84
N PHE A 271 9.10 -19.80 2.03
CA PHE A 271 10.19 -20.41 1.27
C PHE A 271 10.74 -21.63 2.00
N GLY A 272 10.97 -22.72 1.27
CA GLY A 272 11.62 -23.91 1.82
C GLY A 272 11.88 -25.02 0.81
N ASN A 273 12.45 -26.12 1.29
CA ASN A 273 12.83 -27.30 0.52
C ASN A 273 12.58 -28.59 1.33
N TYR A 274 12.57 -29.73 0.65
CA TYR A 274 12.18 -30.99 1.27
C TYR A 274 13.27 -31.64 2.13
N THR A 275 14.55 -31.47 1.79
CA THR A 275 15.65 -32.07 2.56
C THR A 275 15.95 -31.33 3.87
N CYS A 276 15.42 -30.12 4.09
CA CYS A 276 15.51 -29.42 5.37
C CYS A 276 14.58 -30.03 6.42
N GLY A 277 15.16 -30.77 7.39
CA GLY A 277 14.43 -31.37 8.50
C GLY A 277 13.53 -30.39 9.27
N PRO A 278 14.06 -29.25 9.74
CA PRO A 278 13.27 -28.22 10.42
C PRO A 278 12.14 -27.65 9.57
N PHE A 279 12.33 -27.46 8.26
CA PHE A 279 11.23 -27.00 7.39
C PHE A 279 10.08 -28.01 7.35
N ARG A 280 10.37 -29.30 7.11
CA ARG A 280 9.34 -30.35 7.10
C ARG A 280 8.57 -30.42 8.42
N ARG A 281 9.28 -30.16 9.53
CA ARG A 281 8.74 -30.17 10.89
C ARG A 281 7.73 -29.04 11.12
N PHE A 282 8.05 -27.83 10.68
CA PHE A 282 7.27 -26.63 11.00
C PHE A 282 6.26 -26.22 9.92
N TYR A 283 6.43 -26.70 8.69
CA TYR A 283 5.56 -26.36 7.57
C TYR A 283 4.07 -26.54 7.87
N ARG A 284 3.70 -27.66 8.53
CA ARG A 284 2.30 -28.01 8.79
C ARG A 284 1.59 -26.97 9.65
N GLU A 285 2.26 -26.45 10.67
CA GLU A 285 1.72 -25.42 11.56
C GLU A 285 1.41 -24.13 10.79
N LEU A 286 2.32 -23.69 9.91
CA LEU A 286 2.06 -22.54 9.04
C LEU A 286 0.96 -22.78 8.01
N ASP A 287 0.88 -24.00 7.47
CA ASP A 287 -0.19 -24.38 6.55
C ASP A 287 -1.56 -24.38 7.24
N ASP A 288 -1.63 -24.77 8.52
CA ASP A 288 -2.84 -24.68 9.35
C ASP A 288 -3.25 -23.22 9.60
N VAL A 289 -2.31 -22.33 9.93
CA VAL A 289 -2.56 -20.89 10.07
C VAL A 289 -3.09 -20.32 8.76
N CYS A 290 -2.40 -20.58 7.65
CA CYS A 290 -2.82 -20.14 6.31
C CYS A 290 -4.21 -20.66 5.93
N HIS A 291 -4.54 -21.90 6.31
CA HIS A 291 -5.84 -22.48 6.05
C HIS A 291 -6.95 -21.83 6.89
N SER A 292 -6.71 -21.58 8.19
CA SER A 292 -7.68 -20.95 9.08
C SER A 292 -8.04 -19.51 8.67
N LEU A 293 -7.08 -18.82 8.03
CA LEU A 293 -7.25 -17.47 7.49
C LEU A 293 -7.58 -17.46 6.00
N LYS A 294 -8.01 -18.59 5.43
CA LYS A 294 -8.39 -18.66 4.01
C LYS A 294 -9.45 -17.63 3.69
N GLY A 295 -9.15 -16.75 2.73
CA GLY A 295 -10.04 -15.65 2.34
C GLY A 295 -9.76 -14.33 3.05
N ARG A 296 -8.87 -14.29 4.05
CA ARG A 296 -8.36 -13.06 4.69
C ARG A 296 -6.91 -12.74 4.30
N ILE A 297 -6.16 -13.75 3.85
CA ILE A 297 -4.78 -13.61 3.34
C ILE A 297 -4.59 -14.41 2.05
N HIS A 298 -3.54 -14.07 1.30
CA HIS A 298 -2.95 -14.95 0.29
C HIS A 298 -1.75 -15.68 0.90
N CYS A 299 -1.65 -17.00 0.71
CA CYS A 299 -0.48 -17.78 1.11
C CYS A 299 0.10 -18.51 -0.10
N PHE A 300 1.41 -18.38 -0.29
CA PHE A 300 2.16 -19.09 -1.33
C PHE A 300 3.36 -19.78 -0.71
N GLY A 301 3.47 -21.08 -0.94
CA GLY A 301 4.72 -21.81 -0.74
C GLY A 301 5.64 -21.59 -1.93
N ILE A 302 6.93 -21.40 -1.71
CA ILE A 302 7.95 -21.28 -2.75
C ILE A 302 9.01 -22.33 -2.52
N TYR A 303 9.08 -23.29 -3.45
CA TYR A 303 10.05 -24.36 -3.46
C TYR A 303 11.39 -23.85 -3.97
N VAL A 304 12.39 -23.87 -3.09
CA VAL A 304 13.77 -23.43 -3.37
C VAL A 304 14.73 -24.62 -3.39
N ARG A 305 16.00 -24.36 -3.70
CA ARG A 305 17.10 -25.32 -3.74
C ARG A 305 17.15 -26.25 -2.51
N GLU A 306 17.61 -27.49 -2.68
CA GLU A 306 17.80 -28.42 -1.56
C GLU A 306 18.93 -27.97 -0.64
N ALA A 307 18.68 -28.01 0.68
CA ALA A 307 19.69 -27.70 1.71
C ALA A 307 20.58 -28.91 2.03
N HIS A 308 20.05 -30.14 1.95
CA HIS A 308 20.76 -31.37 2.31
C HIS A 308 20.63 -32.46 1.22
N PRO A 309 21.12 -32.20 -0.01
CA PRO A 309 21.06 -33.16 -1.10
C PRO A 309 22.05 -34.34 -0.90
N GLU A 310 21.76 -35.49 -1.51
CA GLU A 310 22.60 -36.68 -1.43
C GLU A 310 23.98 -36.53 -2.09
N ASP A 311 24.13 -35.61 -3.04
CA ASP A 311 25.38 -35.26 -3.70
C ASP A 311 26.06 -34.00 -3.12
N GLY A 312 25.57 -33.52 -1.96
CA GLY A 312 26.09 -32.37 -1.22
C GLY A 312 26.11 -32.64 0.28
N TRP A 313 25.55 -31.74 1.10
CA TRP A 313 25.42 -31.91 2.56
C TRP A 313 24.42 -32.97 3.02
N ILE A 314 24.86 -34.23 3.05
CA ILE A 314 24.08 -35.37 3.58
C ILE A 314 23.88 -35.25 5.10
N MET A 315 22.66 -35.54 5.56
CA MET A 315 22.33 -35.75 6.97
C MET A 315 21.89 -37.20 7.24
N GLU A 316 22.39 -37.79 8.32
CA GLU A 316 22.00 -39.12 8.82
C GLU A 316 20.53 -39.15 9.26
N SER A 317 20.03 -38.07 9.85
CA SER A 317 18.59 -37.91 10.16
C SER A 317 17.71 -38.06 8.92
N ASN A 318 18.07 -37.43 7.79
CA ASN A 318 17.36 -37.57 6.53
C ASN A 318 17.41 -39.00 5.98
N SER A 319 18.58 -39.63 6.09
CA SER A 319 18.79 -41.02 5.67
C SER A 319 17.89 -42.01 6.41
N ARG A 320 17.70 -41.83 7.73
CA ARG A 320 16.80 -42.66 8.55
C ARG A 320 15.32 -42.49 8.17
N MET A 321 14.95 -41.29 7.75
CA MET A 321 13.60 -40.94 7.30
C MET A 321 13.34 -41.30 5.83
N GLY A 322 14.31 -41.91 5.14
CA GLY A 322 14.20 -42.25 3.72
C GLY A 322 14.12 -41.02 2.80
N VAL A 323 14.60 -39.86 3.26
CA VAL A 323 14.64 -38.64 2.44
C VAL A 323 16.03 -38.48 1.85
N ARG A 324 16.11 -38.92 0.60
CA ARG A 324 17.32 -39.20 -0.15
C ARG A 324 17.09 -38.75 -1.58
N LEU A 325 17.54 -37.53 -1.90
CA LEU A 325 17.32 -36.88 -3.20
C LEU A 325 18.59 -36.15 -3.61
N PRO A 326 19.03 -36.27 -4.87
CA PRO A 326 20.11 -35.44 -5.40
C PRO A 326 19.65 -34.00 -5.59
N GLN A 327 20.58 -33.06 -5.68
CA GLN A 327 20.26 -31.69 -6.07
C GLN A 327 19.76 -31.68 -7.52
N PRO A 328 18.57 -31.10 -7.81
CA PRO A 328 18.09 -30.92 -9.18
C PRO A 328 19.08 -30.13 -10.05
N LYS A 329 19.30 -30.60 -11.27
CA LYS A 329 20.13 -29.97 -12.31
C LYS A 329 19.29 -29.37 -13.44
N THR A 330 18.03 -29.78 -13.55
CA THR A 330 17.07 -29.25 -14.51
C THR A 330 15.82 -28.74 -13.80
N PHE A 331 15.04 -27.90 -14.47
CA PHE A 331 13.79 -27.40 -13.91
C PHE A 331 12.75 -28.52 -13.73
N GLU A 332 12.74 -29.48 -14.66
CA GLU A 332 11.88 -30.67 -14.61
C GLU A 332 12.19 -31.55 -13.40
N GLU A 333 13.47 -31.75 -13.08
CA GLU A 333 13.89 -32.46 -11.86
C GLU A 333 13.43 -31.71 -10.60
N ARG A 334 13.56 -30.37 -10.58
CA ARG A 334 13.12 -29.56 -9.43
C ARG A 334 11.62 -29.64 -9.22
N ILE A 335 10.83 -29.65 -10.30
CA ILE A 335 9.39 -29.89 -10.26
C ILE A 335 9.09 -31.27 -9.66
N ALA A 336 9.77 -32.33 -10.10
CA ALA A 336 9.53 -33.68 -9.59
C ALA A 336 9.80 -33.79 -8.07
N VAL A 337 10.86 -33.13 -7.59
CA VAL A 337 11.17 -33.03 -6.17
C VAL A 337 10.11 -32.21 -5.43
N ALA A 338 9.70 -31.06 -5.95
CA ALA A 338 8.64 -30.22 -5.37
C ALA A 338 7.29 -30.97 -5.28
N GLN A 339 6.94 -31.78 -6.28
CA GLN A 339 5.76 -32.65 -6.27
C GLN A 339 5.85 -33.73 -5.18
N THR A 340 7.04 -34.30 -4.99
CA THR A 340 7.30 -35.26 -3.91
C THR A 340 7.11 -34.59 -2.55
N CYS A 341 7.67 -33.39 -2.36
CA CYS A 341 7.47 -32.58 -1.16
C CYS A 341 5.99 -32.31 -0.90
N ALA A 342 5.27 -31.78 -1.91
CA ALA A 342 3.85 -31.46 -1.82
C ALA A 342 3.01 -32.67 -1.39
N THR A 343 3.29 -33.83 -1.98
CA THR A 343 2.58 -35.08 -1.68
C THR A 343 2.90 -35.57 -0.27
N LYS A 344 4.18 -35.61 0.11
CA LYS A 344 4.63 -36.17 1.39
C LYS A 344 4.25 -35.30 2.59
N LEU A 345 4.25 -33.98 2.42
CA LEU A 345 3.85 -33.04 3.48
C LEU A 345 2.35 -32.70 3.45
N ASN A 346 1.61 -33.18 2.44
CA ASN A 346 0.19 -32.91 2.21
C ASN A 346 -0.10 -31.40 2.10
N TYR A 347 0.55 -30.74 1.15
CA TYR A 347 0.41 -29.29 0.92
C TYR A 347 -1.03 -28.90 0.59
N ARG A 348 -1.59 -27.92 1.31
CA ARG A 348 -2.88 -27.30 0.97
C ARG A 348 -2.72 -25.96 0.26
N MET A 349 -1.70 -25.18 0.61
CA MET A 349 -1.37 -23.94 -0.10
C MET A 349 -0.75 -24.21 -1.49
N PRO A 350 -0.91 -23.31 -2.48
CA PRO A 350 -0.18 -23.40 -3.75
C PRO A 350 1.35 -23.43 -3.53
N LEU A 351 2.04 -24.39 -4.16
CA LEU A 351 3.50 -24.52 -4.10
C LEU A 351 4.13 -24.11 -5.44
N LEU A 352 4.73 -22.93 -5.47
CA LEU A 352 5.40 -22.37 -6.63
C LEU A 352 6.84 -22.87 -6.70
N VAL A 353 7.33 -23.20 -7.89
CA VAL A 353 8.69 -23.76 -8.05
C VAL A 353 9.63 -22.71 -8.62
N ASP A 354 10.69 -22.36 -7.89
CA ASP A 354 11.70 -21.41 -8.36
C ASP A 354 12.50 -21.98 -9.54
N SER A 355 12.97 -21.08 -10.40
CA SER A 355 13.88 -21.38 -11.52
C SER A 355 15.12 -22.14 -11.06
N ILE A 356 15.72 -22.95 -11.94
CA ILE A 356 16.93 -23.73 -11.62
C ILE A 356 18.12 -22.85 -11.21
N ASP A 357 18.12 -21.58 -11.63
CA ASP A 357 19.13 -20.55 -11.31
C ASP A 357 18.92 -19.88 -9.93
N ASP A 358 17.92 -20.33 -9.16
CA ASP A 358 17.59 -19.83 -7.82
C ASP A 358 17.26 -18.32 -7.78
N THR A 359 16.68 -17.80 -8.87
CA THR A 359 16.43 -16.36 -9.05
C THR A 359 15.61 -15.78 -7.90
N VAL A 360 14.45 -16.37 -7.59
CA VAL A 360 13.55 -15.84 -6.56
C VAL A 360 14.11 -16.14 -5.16
N GLY A 361 14.67 -17.33 -4.95
CA GLY A 361 15.34 -17.69 -3.70
C GLY A 361 16.49 -16.74 -3.35
N ASN A 362 17.20 -16.22 -4.36
CA ASN A 362 18.24 -15.20 -4.18
C ASN A 362 17.66 -13.81 -3.91
N GLN A 363 16.67 -13.35 -4.68
CA GLN A 363 16.01 -12.05 -4.47
C GLN A 363 15.39 -11.91 -3.08
N TYR A 364 14.94 -13.01 -2.49
CA TYR A 364 14.35 -13.05 -1.15
C TYR A 364 15.31 -13.58 -0.09
N SER A 365 16.56 -13.88 -0.46
CA SER A 365 17.57 -14.33 0.51
C SER A 365 17.05 -15.51 1.35
N ALA A 366 16.39 -16.46 0.67
CA ALA A 366 15.39 -17.32 1.25
C ALA A 366 15.91 -18.71 1.67
N MET A 367 17.07 -19.11 1.15
CA MET A 367 17.69 -20.39 1.50
C MET A 367 18.25 -20.39 2.94
N PRO A 368 18.13 -21.49 3.70
CA PRO A 368 17.44 -22.75 3.36
C PRO A 368 15.92 -22.73 3.62
N GLY A 369 15.41 -21.70 4.29
CA GLY A 369 13.99 -21.40 4.42
C GLY A 369 13.79 -20.00 5.00
N ARG A 370 12.70 -19.33 4.65
CA ARG A 370 12.39 -17.97 5.14
C ARG A 370 10.91 -17.68 4.97
N VAL A 371 10.38 -16.78 5.79
CA VAL A 371 8.99 -16.32 5.66
C VAL A 371 8.96 -14.80 5.53
N TYR A 372 8.12 -14.32 4.63
CA TYR A 372 7.77 -12.91 4.49
C TYR A 372 6.27 -12.74 4.68
N VAL A 373 5.86 -11.71 5.42
CA VAL A 373 4.48 -11.19 5.42
C VAL A 373 4.51 -9.83 4.76
N LEU A 374 3.67 -9.65 3.75
CA LEU A 374 3.54 -8.43 2.96
C LEU A 374 2.18 -7.79 3.23
N ASP A 375 2.12 -6.46 3.19
CA ASP A 375 0.84 -5.75 3.17
C ASP A 375 0.13 -5.95 1.82
N ARG A 376 -1.12 -5.46 1.71
CA ARG A 376 -1.88 -5.54 0.46
C ARG A 376 -1.18 -4.83 -0.71
N ASN A 377 -0.24 -3.94 -0.50
CA ASN A 377 0.49 -3.25 -1.58
C ASN A 377 1.85 -3.90 -1.88
N GLY A 378 2.12 -5.08 -1.33
CA GLY A 378 3.38 -5.81 -1.53
C GLY A 378 4.55 -5.27 -0.70
N ARG A 379 4.34 -4.44 0.32
CA ARG A 379 5.41 -3.96 1.19
C ARG A 379 5.68 -4.94 2.32
N VAL A 380 6.95 -5.16 2.63
CA VAL A 380 7.35 -6.10 3.70
C VAL A 380 6.93 -5.59 5.08
N LEU A 381 6.03 -6.32 5.74
CA LEU A 381 5.61 -6.11 7.13
C LEU A 381 6.45 -6.91 8.12
N TYR A 382 6.83 -8.12 7.71
CA TYR A 382 7.64 -9.03 8.50
C TYR A 382 8.58 -9.81 7.59
N ARG A 383 9.82 -9.99 8.07
CA ARG A 383 10.84 -10.86 7.50
C ARG A 383 11.38 -11.74 8.61
N SER A 384 11.15 -13.05 8.50
CA SER A 384 11.73 -13.98 9.46
C SER A 384 13.25 -13.96 9.38
N SER A 385 13.88 -14.36 10.48
CA SER A 385 15.25 -14.85 10.41
C SER A 385 15.31 -16.10 9.51
N ARG A 386 16.49 -16.43 8.98
CA ARG A 386 16.64 -17.59 8.10
C ARG A 386 16.43 -18.89 8.89
N GLY A 387 15.71 -19.84 8.28
CA GLY A 387 15.64 -21.21 8.76
C GLY A 387 17.03 -21.87 8.75
N PRO A 388 17.27 -22.93 9.54
CA PRO A 388 16.29 -23.59 10.39
C PRO A 388 16.01 -22.87 11.73
N PHE A 389 16.93 -22.07 12.25
CA PHE A 389 16.81 -21.48 13.59
C PHE A 389 15.85 -20.29 13.66
N GLY A 390 15.71 -19.57 12.55
CA GLY A 390 14.82 -18.43 12.41
C GLY A 390 13.38 -18.77 12.00
N PHE A 391 13.09 -20.05 11.76
CA PHE A 391 11.76 -20.50 11.35
C PHE A 391 10.92 -20.76 12.60
N ARG A 392 10.25 -19.72 13.09
CA ARG A 392 9.45 -19.74 14.33
C ARG A 392 7.96 -19.59 14.01
N PRO A 393 7.17 -20.68 13.94
CA PRO A 393 5.78 -20.62 13.50
C PRO A 393 4.90 -19.66 14.30
N GLY A 394 5.02 -19.66 15.64
CA GLY A 394 4.22 -18.75 16.47
C GLY A 394 4.53 -17.25 16.23
N GLU A 395 5.79 -16.90 15.94
CA GLU A 395 6.16 -15.52 15.62
C GLU A 395 5.62 -15.11 14.24
N VAL A 396 5.73 -16.02 13.26
CA VAL A 396 5.15 -15.83 11.93
C VAL A 396 3.64 -15.68 12.03
N GLU A 397 2.97 -16.52 12.83
CA GLU A 397 1.54 -16.42 13.06
C GLU A 397 1.15 -15.07 13.66
N GLN A 398 1.84 -14.61 14.71
CA GLN A 398 1.61 -13.29 15.29
C GLN A 398 1.74 -12.19 14.22
N ALA A 399 2.79 -12.23 13.39
CA ALA A 399 2.95 -11.28 12.30
C ALA A 399 1.80 -11.33 11.28
N ILE A 400 1.30 -12.53 10.96
CA ILE A 400 0.13 -12.70 10.08
C ILE A 400 -1.12 -12.10 10.74
N MET A 401 -1.41 -12.41 12.00
CA MET A 401 -2.59 -11.88 12.72
C MET A 401 -2.57 -10.35 12.79
N MET A 402 -1.39 -9.77 13.08
CA MET A 402 -1.18 -8.33 13.09
C MET A 402 -1.37 -7.71 11.70
N SER A 403 -0.91 -8.37 10.64
CA SER A 403 -1.13 -7.91 9.26
C SER A 403 -2.61 -7.92 8.86
N VAL A 404 -3.36 -8.91 9.31
CA VAL A 404 -4.82 -8.99 9.09
C VAL A 404 -5.53 -7.88 9.86
N LEU A 405 -5.19 -7.67 11.13
CA LEU A 405 -5.75 -6.59 11.95
C LEU A 405 -5.51 -5.22 11.31
N ASP A 406 -4.28 -4.96 10.87
CA ASP A 406 -3.91 -3.72 10.19
C ASP A 406 -4.66 -3.56 8.86
N ASN A 407 -4.76 -4.63 8.06
CA ASN A 407 -5.49 -4.59 6.79
C ASN A 407 -6.99 -4.36 6.98
N GLU A 408 -7.64 -5.04 7.91
CA GLU A 408 -9.07 -4.87 8.19
C GLU A 408 -9.37 -3.46 8.67
N ALA A 409 -8.53 -2.90 9.52
CA ALA A 409 -8.63 -1.51 9.92
C ALA A 409 -8.49 -0.55 8.73
N LYS A 410 -7.51 -0.81 7.86
CA LYS A 410 -7.30 -0.06 6.61
C LYS A 410 -8.40 -0.30 5.57
N GLN A 411 -9.35 -1.21 5.78
CA GLN A 411 -10.51 -1.37 4.90
C GLN A 411 -11.78 -0.73 5.48
N GLN A 412 -11.79 -0.37 6.77
CA GLN A 412 -12.96 0.25 7.39
C GLN A 412 -13.10 1.73 6.96
N PRO A 413 -14.28 2.14 6.50
CA PRO A 413 -14.60 3.54 6.25
C PRO A 413 -14.37 4.40 7.49
N PHE A 414 -13.88 5.62 7.29
CA PHE A 414 -13.67 6.57 8.40
C PHE A 414 -14.96 7.17 8.95
N VAL A 415 -16.08 6.94 8.24
CA VAL A 415 -17.42 7.42 8.59
C VAL A 415 -18.40 6.25 8.65
N PRO A 416 -19.47 6.35 9.47
CA PRO A 416 -20.56 5.38 9.44
C PRO A 416 -21.16 5.28 8.03
N LEU A 417 -21.44 4.06 7.58
CA LEU A 417 -22.13 3.83 6.31
C LEU A 417 -23.61 3.59 6.56
N LEU A 418 -24.46 4.32 5.84
CA LEU A 418 -25.87 4.01 5.74
C LEU A 418 -26.10 2.79 4.84
N SER A 419 -27.19 2.05 5.09
CA SER A 419 -27.73 1.13 4.08
C SER A 419 -28.32 1.90 2.89
N ASP A 420 -28.56 1.20 1.77
CA ASP A 420 -29.23 1.81 0.61
C ASP A 420 -30.60 2.38 0.98
N GLN A 421 -31.40 1.62 1.76
CA GLN A 421 -32.70 2.06 2.25
C GLN A 421 -32.59 3.36 3.07
N GLN A 422 -31.74 3.35 4.10
CA GLN A 422 -31.55 4.53 4.96
C GLN A 422 -31.05 5.74 4.17
N THR A 423 -30.23 5.50 3.13
CA THR A 423 -29.75 6.58 2.27
C THR A 423 -30.91 7.16 1.46
N TRP A 424 -31.71 6.33 0.78
CA TRP A 424 -32.89 6.79 0.03
C TRP A 424 -34.00 7.43 0.86
N GLU A 425 -34.07 7.12 2.16
CA GLU A 425 -34.97 7.79 3.12
C GLU A 425 -34.47 9.20 3.47
N ARG A 426 -33.16 9.43 3.42
CA ARG A 426 -32.55 10.75 3.68
C ARG A 426 -32.44 11.64 2.45
N LEU A 427 -32.22 11.06 1.27
CA LEU A 427 -32.15 11.82 0.02
C LEU A 427 -33.51 12.49 -0.29
N PRO A 428 -33.52 13.63 -1.01
CA PRO A 428 -34.75 14.24 -1.48
C PRO A 428 -35.59 13.27 -2.33
N GLU A 429 -36.88 13.59 -2.48
CA GLU A 429 -37.80 12.79 -3.28
C GLU A 429 -37.38 12.76 -4.76
N LEU A 430 -37.58 11.61 -5.41
CA LEU A 430 -37.31 11.44 -6.83
C LEU A 430 -38.45 12.01 -7.66
N LYS A 431 -38.09 12.80 -8.66
CA LYS A 431 -38.95 13.19 -9.79
C LYS A 431 -38.93 12.14 -10.89
N ALA A 432 -37.80 11.47 -11.11
CA ALA A 432 -37.64 10.40 -12.10
C ALA A 432 -36.50 9.44 -11.73
N GLY A 433 -36.54 8.24 -12.32
CA GLY A 433 -35.60 7.15 -12.04
C GLY A 433 -36.14 6.17 -11.00
N VAL A 434 -35.32 5.18 -10.63
CA VAL A 434 -35.71 4.08 -9.72
C VAL A 434 -34.73 4.03 -8.55
N LYS A 435 -35.26 3.92 -7.33
CA LYS A 435 -34.44 3.67 -6.12
C LYS A 435 -33.84 2.27 -6.20
N GLY A 436 -32.53 2.14 -6.00
CA GLY A 436 -31.81 0.87 -6.09
C GLY A 436 -30.50 0.90 -5.31
N ALA A 437 -29.59 -0.02 -5.63
CA ALA A 437 -28.28 -0.06 -5.00
C ALA A 437 -27.52 1.26 -5.24
N LEU A 438 -26.86 1.76 -4.19
CA LEU A 438 -26.13 3.01 -4.24
C LEU A 438 -24.61 2.77 -4.15
N PRO A 439 -23.80 3.55 -4.86
CA PRO A 439 -22.35 3.48 -4.69
C PRO A 439 -21.98 3.87 -3.26
N ILE A 440 -20.93 3.22 -2.71
CA ILE A 440 -20.58 3.37 -1.31
C ILE A 440 -20.35 4.83 -0.87
N TRP A 441 -19.83 5.68 -1.76
CA TRP A 441 -19.60 7.09 -1.48
C TRP A 441 -20.89 7.85 -1.22
N ALA A 442 -22.00 7.48 -1.88
CA ALA A 442 -23.28 8.12 -1.66
C ALA A 442 -23.79 7.79 -0.25
N ARG A 443 -23.65 6.53 0.17
CA ARG A 443 -24.03 6.07 1.52
C ARG A 443 -23.19 6.70 2.62
N ALA A 444 -21.92 7.01 2.33
CA ALA A 444 -21.00 7.67 3.26
C ALA A 444 -21.32 9.16 3.42
N VAL A 445 -21.55 9.88 2.32
CA VAL A 445 -21.77 11.34 2.34
C VAL A 445 -23.20 11.70 2.77
N ALA A 446 -24.20 10.88 2.45
CA ALA A 446 -25.60 11.16 2.76
C ALA A 446 -25.95 11.15 4.25
N ALA A 447 -25.08 10.61 5.10
CA ALA A 447 -25.25 10.69 6.55
C ALA A 447 -25.34 12.16 7.01
N GLU A 448 -24.46 13.02 6.51
CA GLU A 448 -24.38 14.41 6.93
C GLU A 448 -24.83 15.41 5.85
N LEU A 449 -24.73 15.03 4.57
CA LEU A 449 -25.00 15.90 3.42
C LEU A 449 -25.92 15.24 2.37
N PRO A 450 -27.19 14.91 2.72
CA PRO A 450 -28.10 14.22 1.81
C PRO A 450 -28.46 15.00 0.54
N ARG A 451 -28.66 16.32 0.59
CA ARG A 451 -28.96 17.13 -0.62
C ARG A 451 -27.74 17.23 -1.53
N THR A 452 -26.56 17.39 -0.95
CA THR A 452 -25.29 17.37 -1.69
C THR A 452 -25.08 16.02 -2.35
N THR A 453 -25.36 14.92 -1.64
CA THR A 453 -25.27 13.57 -2.19
C THR A 453 -26.21 13.39 -3.38
N ALA A 454 -27.43 13.89 -3.29
CA ALA A 454 -28.39 13.89 -4.39
C ALA A 454 -27.86 14.64 -5.62
N ALA A 455 -27.30 15.84 -5.43
CA ALA A 455 -26.66 16.58 -6.52
C ALA A 455 -25.45 15.83 -7.12
N MET A 456 -24.65 15.17 -6.27
CA MET A 456 -23.53 14.35 -6.71
C MET A 456 -23.94 13.12 -7.52
N LEU A 457 -25.06 12.48 -7.21
CA LEU A 457 -25.59 11.37 -8.02
C LEU A 457 -25.90 11.85 -9.44
N GLU A 458 -26.51 13.04 -9.58
CA GLU A 458 -26.74 13.65 -10.89
C GLU A 458 -25.45 14.02 -11.61
N LEU A 459 -24.42 14.46 -10.89
CA LEU A 459 -23.08 14.75 -11.41
C LEU A 459 -22.36 13.48 -11.89
N ASP A 460 -22.35 12.40 -11.11
CA ASP A 460 -21.75 11.12 -11.51
C ASP A 460 -22.42 10.58 -12.78
N ALA A 461 -23.75 10.62 -12.83
CA ALA A 461 -24.52 10.28 -14.01
C ALA A 461 -24.17 11.17 -15.21
N ALA A 462 -23.91 12.46 -15.00
CA ALA A 462 -23.51 13.37 -16.07
C ALA A 462 -22.20 12.91 -16.72
N HIS A 463 -21.18 12.67 -15.91
CA HIS A 463 -19.87 12.23 -16.40
C HIS A 463 -19.97 10.85 -17.07
N ARG A 464 -20.66 9.89 -16.44
CA ARG A 464 -20.68 8.49 -16.91
C ARG A 464 -21.69 8.18 -18.01
N LEU A 465 -22.75 8.99 -18.17
CA LEU A 465 -23.78 8.77 -19.20
C LEU A 465 -23.82 9.86 -20.26
N ARG A 466 -23.64 11.14 -19.89
CA ARG A 466 -23.91 12.29 -20.76
C ARG A 466 -22.68 13.00 -21.31
N SER A 467 -21.47 12.66 -20.85
CA SER A 467 -20.24 13.21 -21.41
C SER A 467 -20.16 12.99 -22.93
N PRO A 468 -19.67 13.97 -23.71
CA PRO A 468 -19.57 13.87 -25.17
C PRO A 468 -18.41 12.98 -25.64
N LEU A 469 -17.60 12.45 -24.73
CA LEU A 469 -16.53 11.51 -25.05
C LEU A 469 -17.11 10.14 -25.41
N ASP A 470 -16.45 9.44 -26.35
CA ASP A 470 -16.74 8.03 -26.61
C ASP A 470 -16.70 7.23 -25.28
N PRO A 471 -17.70 6.38 -24.99
CA PRO A 471 -17.78 5.66 -23.72
C PRO A 471 -16.55 4.80 -23.38
N LYS A 472 -15.90 4.19 -24.39
CA LYS A 472 -14.70 3.37 -24.18
C LYS A 472 -13.50 4.25 -23.87
N LEU A 473 -13.30 5.34 -24.64
CA LEU A 473 -12.26 6.32 -24.35
C LEU A 473 -12.43 6.90 -22.95
N ARG A 474 -13.64 7.34 -22.60
CA ARG A 474 -13.97 7.87 -21.27
C ARG A 474 -13.60 6.88 -20.16
N ALA A 475 -13.93 5.60 -20.32
CA ALA A 475 -13.59 4.57 -19.34
C ALA A 475 -12.06 4.39 -19.20
N LYS A 476 -11.32 4.35 -20.33
CA LYS A 476 -9.84 4.30 -20.33
C LYS A 476 -9.22 5.50 -19.60
N LEU A 477 -9.70 6.71 -19.89
CA LEU A 477 -9.22 7.94 -19.24
C LEU A 477 -9.51 7.94 -17.73
N ARG A 478 -10.71 7.55 -17.31
CA ARG A 478 -11.06 7.41 -15.88
C ARG A 478 -10.13 6.44 -15.15
N TRP A 479 -9.77 5.33 -15.80
CA TRP A 479 -8.83 4.39 -15.21
C TRP A 479 -7.43 5.00 -15.03
N CYS A 480 -6.92 5.73 -16.03
CA CYS A 480 -5.61 6.39 -15.91
C CYS A 480 -5.58 7.49 -14.83
N ILE A 481 -6.68 8.23 -14.66
CA ILE A 481 -6.84 9.21 -13.56
C ILE A 481 -6.79 8.48 -12.21
N ALA A 482 -7.57 7.41 -12.06
CA ALA A 482 -7.63 6.62 -10.83
C ALA A 482 -6.29 5.96 -10.50
N GLN A 483 -5.57 5.45 -11.50
CA GLN A 483 -4.23 4.91 -11.34
C GLN A 483 -3.26 5.98 -10.84
N ALA A 484 -3.29 7.19 -11.41
CA ALA A 484 -2.47 8.31 -10.99
C ALA A 484 -2.72 8.74 -9.54
N ASN A 485 -3.97 8.58 -9.07
CA ASN A 485 -4.37 8.88 -7.70
C ASN A 485 -4.23 7.69 -6.73
N HIS A 486 -3.80 6.52 -7.19
CA HIS A 486 -3.76 5.27 -6.41
C HIS A 486 -5.15 4.84 -5.87
N CYS A 487 -6.21 4.99 -6.67
CA CYS A 487 -7.59 4.71 -6.27
C CYS A 487 -8.14 3.40 -6.88
N ASP A 488 -8.06 2.31 -6.11
CA ASP A 488 -8.50 0.96 -6.53
C ASP A 488 -10.00 0.92 -6.88
N TYR A 489 -10.84 1.59 -6.09
CA TYR A 489 -12.29 1.71 -6.32
C TYR A 489 -12.60 2.27 -7.72
N SER A 490 -12.02 3.44 -8.04
CA SER A 490 -12.29 4.13 -9.30
C SER A 490 -11.69 3.38 -10.50
N MET A 491 -10.56 2.70 -10.32
CA MET A 491 -10.01 1.80 -11.34
C MET A 491 -10.98 0.66 -11.66
N ALA A 492 -11.55 0.01 -10.64
CA ALA A 492 -12.52 -1.06 -10.85
C ALA A 492 -13.81 -0.57 -11.54
N TYR A 493 -14.32 0.59 -11.11
CA TYR A 493 -15.47 1.24 -11.75
C TYR A 493 -15.21 1.60 -13.22
N ALA A 494 -14.02 2.10 -13.53
CA ALA A 494 -13.62 2.41 -14.90
C ALA A 494 -13.54 1.14 -15.77
N LEU A 495 -12.99 0.04 -15.26
CA LEU A 495 -12.96 -1.25 -15.97
C LEU A 495 -14.37 -1.83 -16.19
N ALA A 496 -15.26 -1.69 -15.20
CA ALA A 496 -16.65 -2.10 -15.34
C ALA A 496 -17.38 -1.28 -16.42
N ASP A 497 -17.16 0.04 -16.47
CA ASP A 497 -17.71 0.90 -17.52
C ASP A 497 -17.13 0.57 -18.91
N LEU A 498 -15.83 0.21 -18.98
CA LEU A 498 -15.19 -0.24 -20.22
C LEU A 498 -15.84 -1.54 -20.73
N ARG A 499 -16.10 -2.51 -19.84
CA ARG A 499 -16.83 -3.74 -20.18
C ARG A 499 -18.24 -3.44 -20.68
N ARG A 500 -19.01 -2.62 -19.96
CA ARG A 500 -20.40 -2.28 -20.34
C ARG A 500 -20.48 -1.52 -21.67
N SER A 501 -19.44 -0.79 -22.04
CA SER A 501 -19.34 -0.08 -23.33
C SER A 501 -18.78 -0.93 -24.48
N GLY A 502 -18.55 -2.23 -24.27
CA GLY A 502 -18.06 -3.13 -25.31
C GLY A 502 -16.55 -3.02 -25.58
N GLY A 503 -15.76 -2.66 -24.56
CA GLY A 503 -14.30 -2.69 -24.62
C GLY A 503 -13.76 -4.10 -24.87
N LYS A 504 -12.62 -4.20 -25.56
CA LYS A 504 -12.00 -5.49 -25.90
C LYS A 504 -11.45 -6.17 -24.64
N GLN A 505 -11.54 -7.50 -24.58
CA GLN A 505 -11.03 -8.26 -23.45
C GLN A 505 -9.50 -8.15 -23.33
N GLU A 506 -8.78 -8.02 -24.44
CA GLU A 506 -7.33 -7.77 -24.42
C GLU A 506 -7.01 -6.41 -23.77
N ASP A 507 -7.73 -5.35 -24.14
CA ASP A 507 -7.58 -4.02 -23.54
C ASP A 507 -7.83 -4.08 -22.02
N ILE A 508 -8.93 -4.70 -21.60
CA ILE A 508 -9.25 -4.87 -20.17
C ILE A 508 -8.13 -5.64 -19.44
N GLY A 509 -7.64 -6.73 -20.04
CA GLY A 509 -6.56 -7.54 -19.49
C GLY A 509 -5.25 -6.74 -19.35
N ALA A 510 -4.94 -5.88 -20.32
CA ALA A 510 -3.76 -5.02 -20.30
C ALA A 510 -3.85 -3.97 -19.19
N PHE A 511 -5.01 -3.30 -19.04
CA PHE A 511 -5.25 -2.35 -17.94
C PHE A 511 -5.18 -3.03 -16.58
N MET A 512 -5.75 -4.23 -16.41
CA MET A 512 -5.63 -5.01 -15.17
C MET A 512 -4.17 -5.37 -14.82
N GLN A 513 -3.29 -5.43 -15.82
CA GLN A 513 -1.85 -5.68 -15.63
C GLN A 513 -1.04 -4.38 -15.47
N GLY A 514 -1.70 -3.21 -15.45
CA GLY A 514 -1.04 -1.91 -15.33
C GLY A 514 -0.56 -1.30 -16.65
N PHE A 515 -0.88 -1.93 -17.79
CA PHE A 515 -0.41 -1.53 -19.12
C PHE A 515 -1.58 -0.98 -19.96
N PRO A 516 -1.88 0.33 -19.91
CA PRO A 516 -3.00 0.90 -20.66
C PRO A 516 -2.76 0.80 -22.17
N ALA A 517 -3.64 0.07 -22.87
CA ALA A 517 -3.59 -0.12 -24.32
C ALA A 517 -4.54 0.84 -25.06
N GLY A 518 -4.14 1.26 -26.26
CA GLY A 518 -4.93 2.14 -27.12
C GLY A 518 -4.18 2.58 -28.36
N SER A 519 -4.91 3.17 -29.30
CA SER A 519 -4.34 3.88 -30.45
C SER A 519 -3.48 5.07 -30.00
N LYS A 520 -2.66 5.61 -30.89
CA LYS A 520 -1.77 6.74 -30.58
C LYS A 520 -2.51 7.97 -30.00
N PRO A 521 -3.64 8.44 -30.58
CA PRO A 521 -4.42 9.50 -29.97
C PRO A 521 -4.99 9.15 -28.59
N GLU A 522 -5.38 7.89 -28.34
CA GLU A 522 -5.88 7.47 -27.03
C GLU A 522 -4.73 7.48 -25.99
N GLN A 523 -3.53 7.05 -26.39
CA GLN A 523 -2.34 7.09 -25.54
C GLN A 523 -1.97 8.51 -25.14
N GLU A 524 -2.06 9.47 -26.07
CA GLU A 524 -1.84 10.89 -25.77
C GLU A 524 -2.90 11.46 -24.83
N ALA A 525 -4.17 11.09 -25.02
CA ALA A 525 -5.24 11.50 -24.12
C ALA A 525 -5.06 10.91 -22.70
N MET A 526 -4.64 9.65 -22.60
CA MET A 526 -4.30 8.99 -21.34
C MET A 526 -3.10 9.65 -20.66
N GLN A 527 -2.06 9.99 -21.43
CA GLN A 527 -0.91 10.75 -20.94
C GLN A 527 -1.34 12.12 -20.39
N PHE A 528 -2.20 12.83 -21.11
CA PHE A 528 -2.71 14.14 -20.72
C PHE A 528 -3.48 14.09 -19.39
N VAL A 529 -4.45 13.19 -19.23
CA VAL A 529 -5.22 13.11 -17.97
C VAL A 529 -4.37 12.62 -16.79
N LYS A 530 -3.34 11.80 -17.06
CA LYS A 530 -2.35 11.39 -16.06
C LYS A 530 -1.52 12.59 -15.60
N GLN A 531 -0.92 13.35 -16.53
CA GLN A 531 -0.18 14.56 -16.22
C GLN A 531 -1.05 15.58 -15.50
N LEU A 532 -2.30 15.75 -15.92
CA LEU A 532 -3.23 16.64 -15.24
C LEU A 532 -3.48 16.21 -13.79
N SER A 533 -3.46 14.91 -13.49
CA SER A 533 -3.68 14.41 -12.13
C SER A 533 -2.44 14.50 -11.24
N THR A 534 -1.23 14.34 -11.79
CA THR A 534 0.03 14.31 -11.02
C THR A 534 0.80 15.63 -11.01
N GLU A 535 0.85 16.35 -12.14
CA GLU A 535 1.71 17.51 -12.37
C GLU A 535 1.04 18.53 -13.31
N ALA A 536 -0.18 18.96 -12.96
CA ALA A 536 -1.05 19.80 -13.78
C ALA A 536 -0.36 21.08 -14.32
N SER A 537 0.47 21.71 -13.50
CA SER A 537 1.21 22.94 -13.85
C SER A 537 2.26 22.75 -14.94
N LYS A 538 2.62 21.49 -15.26
CA LYS A 538 3.69 21.13 -16.21
C LYS A 538 3.17 20.54 -17.53
N ILE A 539 1.87 20.64 -17.79
CA ILE A 539 1.29 20.14 -19.04
C ILE A 539 1.90 20.86 -20.24
N ASP A 540 2.37 20.07 -21.20
CA ASP A 540 2.90 20.52 -22.48
C ASP A 540 1.78 21.02 -23.40
N ASP A 541 1.92 22.24 -23.90
CA ASP A 541 0.95 22.86 -24.79
C ASP A 541 0.90 22.16 -26.16
N ASP A 542 2.02 21.59 -26.62
CA ASP A 542 2.06 20.82 -27.87
C ASP A 542 1.22 19.55 -27.77
N LEU A 543 1.19 18.90 -26.59
CA LEU A 543 0.31 17.76 -26.33
C LEU A 543 -1.17 18.18 -26.40
N PHE A 544 -1.52 19.31 -25.80
CA PHE A 544 -2.89 19.82 -25.85
C PHE A 544 -3.33 20.15 -27.28
N ASP A 545 -2.45 20.77 -28.07
CA ASP A 545 -2.74 21.11 -29.47
C ASP A 545 -2.94 19.86 -30.34
N ARG A 546 -2.13 18.80 -30.17
CA ARG A 546 -2.37 17.51 -30.85
C ARG A 546 -3.70 16.87 -30.45
N LEU A 547 -4.09 16.94 -29.17
CA LEU A 547 -5.41 16.47 -28.74
C LEU A 547 -6.54 17.27 -29.38
N LYS A 548 -6.36 18.58 -29.53
CA LYS A 548 -7.31 19.45 -30.23
C LYS A 548 -7.45 19.05 -31.70
N GLU A 549 -6.34 18.76 -32.38
CA GLU A 549 -6.35 18.25 -33.75
C GLU A 549 -7.05 16.89 -33.89
N HIS A 550 -6.86 15.99 -32.93
CA HIS A 550 -7.44 14.65 -32.97
C HIS A 550 -8.91 14.59 -32.58
N TYR A 551 -9.34 15.38 -31.59
CA TYR A 551 -10.66 15.23 -30.95
C TYR A 551 -11.54 16.47 -31.05
N GLY A 552 -10.96 17.64 -31.35
CA GLY A 552 -11.65 18.93 -31.36
C GLY A 552 -11.88 19.53 -29.97
N ASP A 553 -12.14 20.82 -29.93
CA ASP A 553 -12.21 21.63 -28.71
C ASP A 553 -13.18 21.09 -27.67
N ARG A 554 -14.39 20.69 -28.10
CA ARG A 554 -15.45 20.19 -27.21
C ARG A 554 -15.03 18.89 -26.50
N ALA A 555 -14.41 17.97 -27.22
CA ALA A 555 -13.98 16.70 -26.64
C ALA A 555 -12.79 16.91 -25.69
N VAL A 556 -11.81 17.74 -26.06
CA VAL A 556 -10.68 18.07 -25.16
C VAL A 556 -11.16 18.78 -23.90
N ALA A 557 -12.13 19.70 -24.01
CA ALA A 557 -12.76 20.31 -22.84
C ALA A 557 -13.43 19.25 -21.95
N ALA A 558 -14.12 18.26 -22.53
CA ALA A 558 -14.68 17.15 -21.78
C ALA A 558 -13.61 16.28 -21.09
N MET A 559 -12.41 16.11 -21.68
CA MET A 559 -11.29 15.40 -21.05
C MET A 559 -10.78 16.15 -19.81
N VAL A 560 -10.69 17.49 -19.88
CA VAL A 560 -10.32 18.33 -18.72
C VAL A 560 -11.33 18.17 -17.58
N LEU A 561 -12.64 18.27 -17.87
CA LEU A 561 -13.68 18.09 -16.86
C LEU A 561 -13.75 16.66 -16.32
N LEU A 562 -13.45 15.65 -17.15
CA LEU A 562 -13.38 14.26 -16.71
C LEU A 562 -12.23 14.05 -15.71
N ALA A 563 -11.06 14.62 -15.98
CA ALA A 563 -9.92 14.57 -15.07
C ALA A 563 -10.18 15.35 -13.77
N ALA A 564 -10.83 16.51 -13.85
CA ALA A 564 -11.30 17.24 -12.69
C ALA A 564 -12.25 16.42 -11.83
N TYR A 565 -13.26 15.79 -12.44
CA TYR A 565 -14.22 14.92 -11.76
C TYR A 565 -13.55 13.72 -11.10
N GLY A 566 -12.66 13.02 -11.82
CA GLY A 566 -11.94 11.88 -11.26
C GLY A 566 -11.09 12.27 -10.05
N ASN A 567 -10.38 13.40 -10.11
CA ASN A 567 -9.59 13.89 -8.97
C ASN A 567 -10.45 14.27 -7.75
N PHE A 568 -11.65 14.79 -7.98
CA PHE A 568 -12.64 15.06 -6.92
C PHE A 568 -13.19 13.76 -6.31
N GLN A 569 -13.67 12.84 -7.15
CA GLN A 569 -14.24 11.57 -6.72
C GLN A 569 -13.23 10.73 -5.94
N ASP A 570 -12.01 10.58 -6.45
CA ASP A 570 -10.96 9.77 -5.83
C ASP A 570 -10.59 10.29 -4.44
N ARG A 571 -10.70 11.61 -4.18
CA ARG A 571 -10.45 12.18 -2.84
C ARG A 571 -11.55 11.87 -1.85
N ILE A 572 -12.79 11.78 -2.30
CA ILE A 572 -13.89 11.29 -1.45
C ILE A 572 -13.65 9.82 -1.09
N ILE A 573 -13.29 9.00 -2.08
CA ILE A 573 -13.02 7.58 -1.86
C ILE A 573 -11.84 7.37 -0.91
N LEU A 574 -10.69 7.93 -1.23
CA LEU A 574 -9.45 7.73 -0.47
C LEU A 574 -9.53 8.41 0.91
N GLY A 575 -10.07 9.62 0.96
CA GLY A 575 -10.16 10.42 2.19
C GLY A 575 -11.19 9.92 3.20
N LEU A 576 -12.12 9.05 2.79
CA LEU A 576 -13.04 8.34 3.67
C LEU A 576 -12.74 6.84 3.77
N ASN A 577 -11.68 6.38 3.11
CA ASN A 577 -11.26 4.98 3.03
C ASN A 577 -12.37 4.02 2.60
N LEU A 578 -12.96 4.30 1.44
CA LEU A 578 -14.09 3.56 0.93
C LEU A 578 -13.64 2.42 0.01
N SER A 579 -14.15 1.22 0.29
CA SER A 579 -13.95 0.02 -0.54
C SER A 579 -15.16 -0.24 -1.44
N ILE A 580 -15.00 -1.03 -2.50
CA ILE A 580 -16.10 -1.34 -3.42
C ILE A 580 -17.27 -1.98 -2.65
N GLU A 581 -18.49 -1.50 -2.92
CA GLU A 581 -19.69 -2.05 -2.31
C GLU A 581 -19.98 -3.50 -2.75
N GLU A 582 -20.75 -4.22 -1.94
CA GLU A 582 -21.21 -5.56 -2.28
C GLU A 582 -21.97 -5.55 -3.62
N ASN A 583 -21.67 -6.51 -4.50
CA ASN A 583 -22.19 -6.59 -5.87
C ASN A 583 -21.78 -5.43 -6.80
N GLY A 584 -20.88 -4.55 -6.35
CA GLY A 584 -20.23 -3.55 -7.20
C GLY A 584 -19.16 -4.14 -8.14
N PRO A 585 -18.63 -3.36 -9.10
CA PRO A 585 -18.98 -1.97 -9.41
C PRO A 585 -20.37 -1.78 -10.04
N LEU A 586 -21.13 -0.81 -9.57
CA LEU A 586 -22.51 -0.54 -10.00
C LEU A 586 -22.58 0.27 -11.32
N PRO A 587 -23.67 0.15 -12.10
CA PRO A 587 -23.95 1.07 -13.21
C PRO A 587 -24.21 2.50 -12.70
N PRO A 588 -24.11 3.53 -13.55
CA PRO A 588 -24.47 4.89 -13.17
C PRO A 588 -25.92 5.00 -12.69
N CYS A 589 -26.15 5.72 -11.60
CA CYS A 589 -27.50 5.95 -11.06
C CYS A 589 -28.17 7.11 -11.81
N ASP A 590 -29.01 6.83 -12.81
CA ASP A 590 -29.72 7.86 -13.57
C ASP A 590 -31.04 8.25 -12.90
N VAL A 591 -30.96 9.21 -11.98
CA VAL A 591 -32.09 9.74 -11.22
C VAL A 591 -32.21 11.25 -11.37
N ARG A 592 -33.40 11.76 -11.08
CA ARG A 592 -33.71 13.19 -10.96
C ARG A 592 -34.51 13.45 -9.71
N PHE A 593 -34.18 14.52 -9.01
CA PHE A 593 -34.88 14.94 -7.80
C PHE A 593 -35.97 15.98 -8.08
N VAL A 594 -36.94 16.10 -7.17
CA VAL A 594 -38.03 17.08 -7.27
C VAL A 594 -37.52 18.52 -7.34
N ASP A 595 -38.25 19.38 -8.04
CA ASP A 595 -37.85 20.78 -8.23
C ASP A 595 -37.77 21.49 -6.86
N GLY A 596 -36.73 22.29 -6.65
CA GLY A 596 -36.45 22.95 -5.36
C GLY A 596 -35.65 22.10 -4.36
N ALA A 597 -35.45 20.80 -4.60
CA ALA A 597 -34.60 19.96 -3.74
C ALA A 597 -33.13 20.41 -3.75
N LEU A 598 -32.63 20.80 -4.93
CA LEU A 598 -31.24 21.18 -5.16
C LEU A 598 -31.10 22.69 -5.35
N GLN A 599 -29.94 23.25 -4.99
CA GLN A 599 -29.69 24.68 -5.14
C GLN A 599 -29.20 25.01 -6.55
N ILE A 600 -30.11 25.52 -7.39
CA ILE A 600 -29.79 25.93 -8.76
C ILE A 600 -29.38 27.40 -8.82
N ALA A 601 -30.09 28.29 -8.15
CA ALA A 601 -29.82 29.73 -8.22
C ALA A 601 -28.48 30.08 -7.53
N PRO A 602 -27.73 31.10 -8.02
CA PRO A 602 -26.57 31.62 -7.32
C PRO A 602 -26.90 32.01 -5.89
N LEU A 603 -26.04 31.64 -4.95
CA LEU A 603 -26.13 32.09 -3.56
C LEU A 603 -25.22 33.31 -3.39
N LEU A 604 -25.67 34.31 -2.64
CA LEU A 604 -24.86 35.46 -2.27
C LEU A 604 -24.01 35.15 -1.03
N PRO A 605 -22.72 35.51 -1.02
CA PRO A 605 -21.89 35.51 0.19
C PRO A 605 -22.57 36.31 1.30
N PRO A 606 -22.88 35.73 2.46
CA PRO A 606 -23.18 36.53 3.64
C PRO A 606 -21.86 37.13 4.17
N ASP A 607 -21.91 38.40 4.59
CA ASP A 607 -20.78 39.13 5.20
C ASP A 607 -20.58 38.63 6.64
N ASN A 608 -19.53 37.86 6.87
CA ASN A 608 -19.48 36.93 8.01
C ASN A 608 -18.22 37.00 8.88
N GLY A 609 -17.27 37.93 8.70
CA GLY A 609 -16.08 37.82 9.55
C GLY A 609 -15.09 38.98 9.58
N GLN A 610 -14.59 39.21 10.79
CA GLN A 610 -13.32 39.88 11.05
C GLN A 610 -12.22 38.80 11.07
N ASP A 611 -11.03 39.15 10.59
CA ASP A 611 -9.86 38.27 10.67
C ASP A 611 -9.53 37.96 12.13
N GLN A 612 -9.23 36.70 12.46
CA GLN A 612 -8.89 36.26 13.81
C GLN A 612 -7.46 35.74 13.86
N TYR A 613 -6.64 36.36 14.71
CA TYR A 613 -5.27 35.96 14.97
C TYR A 613 -5.03 35.77 16.46
N ILE A 614 -4.17 34.81 16.81
CA ILE A 614 -3.70 34.57 18.18
C ILE A 614 -2.30 35.16 18.32
N ALA A 615 -2.13 36.14 19.20
CA ALA A 615 -0.85 36.85 19.37
C ALA A 615 0.28 35.96 19.93
N ASP A 616 -0.04 35.09 20.89
CA ASP A 616 0.91 34.17 21.56
C ASP A 616 0.52 32.70 21.30
N GLY A 617 0.20 32.38 20.05
CA GLY A 617 -0.25 31.05 19.69
C GLY A 617 0.86 30.00 19.71
N VAL A 618 0.46 28.72 19.71
CA VAL A 618 1.39 27.58 19.65
C VAL A 618 1.19 26.85 18.34
N ALA A 619 2.29 26.52 17.65
CA ALA A 619 2.27 25.70 16.45
C ALA A 619 2.01 24.23 16.84
N ILE A 620 0.87 23.68 16.42
CA ILE A 620 0.44 22.31 16.78
C ILE A 620 0.64 21.32 15.63
N SER A 621 0.79 21.81 14.40
CA SER A 621 1.03 20.98 13.21
C SER A 621 1.79 21.76 12.13
N PRO A 622 3.02 22.24 12.41
CA PRO A 622 3.78 23.01 11.44
C PRO A 622 4.06 22.15 10.19
N PRO A 623 3.84 22.68 8.98
CA PRO A 623 4.20 21.98 7.76
C PRO A 623 5.72 21.73 7.68
N GLY A 624 6.10 20.69 6.95
CA GLY A 624 7.50 20.23 6.87
C GLY A 624 8.44 21.24 6.20
N LYS A 625 9.75 20.96 6.26
CA LYS A 625 10.79 21.83 5.66
C LYS A 625 10.58 22.12 4.16
N ASP A 626 9.91 21.22 3.46
CA ASP A 626 9.57 21.35 2.04
C ASP A 626 8.62 22.52 1.76
N TRP A 627 7.76 22.87 2.72
CA TRP A 627 6.81 23.97 2.59
C TRP A 627 7.52 25.32 2.43
N ASN A 628 8.60 25.57 3.18
CA ASN A 628 9.38 26.81 3.11
C ASN A 628 10.22 26.96 1.83
N GLY A 629 10.19 26.00 0.90
CA GLY A 629 10.98 26.04 -0.33
C GLY A 629 10.60 27.17 -1.30
N ILE A 630 9.42 27.77 -1.13
CA ILE A 630 8.92 28.89 -1.95
C ILE A 630 8.49 30.03 -1.03
N THR A 631 9.06 31.21 -1.24
CA THR A 631 8.74 32.43 -0.48
C THR A 631 7.40 33.04 -0.92
N PHE A 632 6.75 33.79 -0.04
CA PHE A 632 5.53 34.53 -0.38
C PHE A 632 5.70 35.45 -1.61
N GLY A 633 6.84 36.14 -1.73
CA GLY A 633 7.14 36.98 -2.90
C GLY A 633 7.23 36.20 -4.21
N GLN A 634 7.73 34.95 -4.18
CA GLN A 634 7.74 34.07 -5.35
C GLN A 634 6.33 33.60 -5.72
N LEU A 635 5.46 33.32 -4.73
CA LEU A 635 4.05 32.99 -4.98
C LEU A 635 3.32 34.15 -5.67
N GLN A 636 3.49 35.37 -5.16
CA GLN A 636 2.91 36.58 -5.76
C GLN A 636 3.41 36.81 -7.20
N LYS A 637 4.69 36.58 -7.47
CA LYS A 637 5.22 36.61 -8.84
C LYS A 637 4.57 35.55 -9.74
N GLY A 638 4.28 34.37 -9.20
CA GLY A 638 3.54 33.32 -9.91
C GLY A 638 2.13 33.78 -10.30
N LEU A 639 1.43 34.52 -9.44
CA LEU A 639 0.13 35.11 -9.77
C LEU A 639 0.22 36.10 -10.94
N GLU A 640 1.24 36.96 -10.97
CA GLU A 640 1.45 37.87 -12.10
C GLU A 640 1.72 37.13 -13.41
N VAL A 641 2.59 36.12 -13.37
CA VAL A 641 2.83 35.25 -14.54
C VAL A 641 1.53 34.60 -15.00
N GLN A 642 0.68 34.16 -14.07
CA GLN A 642 -0.62 33.57 -14.40
C GLN A 642 -1.56 34.55 -15.07
N ARG A 643 -1.54 35.85 -14.74
CA ARG A 643 -2.39 36.87 -15.38
C ARG A 643 -2.08 37.05 -16.87
N ASP A 644 -0.83 36.83 -17.26
CA ASP A 644 -0.34 37.01 -18.63
C ASP A 644 -0.37 35.71 -19.47
N ARG A 645 -0.82 34.59 -18.88
CA ARG A 645 -0.95 33.31 -19.58
C ARG A 645 -1.95 33.39 -20.73
N LYS A 646 -1.77 32.54 -21.73
CA LYS A 646 -2.75 32.37 -22.81
C LYS A 646 -3.57 31.11 -22.54
N ALA A 647 -4.89 31.24 -22.54
CA ALA A 647 -5.78 30.08 -22.44
C ALA A 647 -5.60 29.16 -23.65
N ARG A 648 -5.63 27.85 -23.40
CA ARG A 648 -5.49 26.81 -24.44
C ARG A 648 -6.71 26.69 -25.35
N LEU A 649 -7.87 27.13 -24.88
CA LEU A 649 -9.07 27.32 -25.68
C LEU A 649 -9.57 28.77 -25.57
N PRO A 650 -10.19 29.32 -26.62
CA PRO A 650 -10.88 30.61 -26.54
C PRO A 650 -11.91 30.63 -25.40
N ILE A 651 -11.87 31.68 -24.57
CA ILE A 651 -12.83 31.88 -23.47
C ILE A 651 -14.06 32.59 -24.04
N PRO A 652 -15.26 31.97 -23.99
CA PRO A 652 -16.49 32.58 -24.50
C PRO A 652 -16.92 33.78 -23.65
N ALA A 653 -17.67 34.70 -24.25
CA ALA A 653 -18.33 35.78 -23.53
C ALA A 653 -19.66 35.32 -22.89
N TRP A 654 -20.18 36.07 -21.92
CA TRP A 654 -21.40 35.70 -21.18
C TRP A 654 -22.62 35.53 -22.09
N ASP A 655 -22.80 36.42 -23.07
CA ASP A 655 -23.89 36.38 -24.05
C ASP A 655 -23.90 35.09 -24.89
N GLN A 656 -22.71 34.51 -25.15
CA GLN A 656 -22.54 33.24 -25.86
C GLN A 656 -22.87 32.01 -24.99
N VAL A 657 -23.02 32.21 -23.67
CA VAL A 657 -23.12 31.13 -22.68
C VAL A 657 -24.48 31.11 -22.00
N GLN A 658 -25.09 32.27 -21.72
CA GLN A 658 -26.29 32.39 -20.89
C GLN A 658 -27.47 31.53 -21.37
N ASP A 659 -27.65 31.39 -22.68
CA ASP A 659 -28.76 30.62 -23.28
C ASP A 659 -28.61 29.10 -23.10
N LYS A 660 -27.42 28.63 -22.70
CA LYS A 660 -27.14 27.22 -22.40
C LYS A 660 -27.45 26.87 -20.95
N LEU A 661 -27.77 27.84 -20.10
CA LEU A 661 -27.94 27.67 -18.66
C LEU A 661 -29.42 27.64 -18.27
N PRO A 662 -29.79 26.89 -17.21
CA PRO A 662 -31.13 27.00 -16.62
C PRO A 662 -31.43 28.43 -16.20
N ALA A 663 -32.68 28.90 -16.38
CA ALA A 663 -33.06 30.28 -16.07
C ALA A 663 -32.66 30.77 -14.67
N PRO A 664 -32.80 29.98 -13.58
CA PRO A 664 -32.32 30.40 -12.26
C PRO A 664 -30.80 30.58 -12.17
N MET A 665 -30.03 29.91 -13.03
CA MET A 665 -28.57 29.97 -13.08
C MET A 665 -28.06 31.14 -13.93
N SER A 666 -28.79 31.55 -14.97
CA SER A 666 -28.47 32.70 -15.83
C SER A 666 -28.99 34.04 -15.30
N SER A 667 -29.58 34.06 -14.09
CA SER A 667 -30.15 35.28 -13.49
C SER A 667 -29.13 36.39 -13.20
N LYS A 668 -27.83 36.07 -13.17
CA LYS A 668 -26.74 37.03 -12.97
C LYS A 668 -25.59 36.72 -13.93
N PRO A 669 -25.06 37.72 -14.67
CA PRO A 669 -23.85 37.55 -15.47
C PRO A 669 -22.64 37.10 -14.64
N THR A 670 -21.77 36.27 -15.22
CA THR A 670 -20.47 35.91 -14.64
C THR A 670 -19.33 36.38 -15.53
N ALA A 671 -18.33 37.01 -14.94
CA ALA A 671 -17.06 37.33 -15.61
C ALA A 671 -15.95 36.30 -15.34
N ILE A 672 -16.22 35.31 -14.47
CA ILE A 672 -15.28 34.27 -14.09
C ILE A 672 -14.93 33.40 -15.31
N ARG A 673 -13.66 33.44 -15.76
CA ARG A 673 -13.19 32.75 -16.97
C ARG A 673 -13.39 31.24 -16.89
N TRP A 674 -13.17 30.65 -15.72
CA TRP A 674 -13.47 29.24 -15.43
C TRP A 674 -14.93 28.87 -15.69
N SER A 675 -15.89 29.71 -15.30
CA SER A 675 -17.32 29.44 -15.53
C SER A 675 -17.63 29.50 -17.02
N LEU A 676 -17.15 30.54 -17.70
CA LEU A 676 -17.45 30.80 -19.10
C LEU A 676 -16.95 29.69 -20.03
N ILE A 677 -15.71 29.22 -19.82
CA ILE A 677 -15.15 28.13 -20.63
C ILE A 677 -15.92 26.81 -20.43
N ASN A 678 -16.25 26.46 -19.19
CA ASN A 678 -16.93 25.19 -18.88
C ASN A 678 -18.35 25.16 -19.46
N TYR A 679 -19.13 26.22 -19.25
CA TYR A 679 -20.49 26.32 -19.79
C TYR A 679 -20.49 26.48 -21.32
N GLY A 680 -19.46 27.12 -21.88
CA GLY A 680 -19.31 27.33 -23.30
C GLY A 680 -19.13 26.04 -24.09
N TYR A 681 -18.24 25.15 -23.63
CA TYR A 681 -17.90 23.93 -24.36
C TYR A 681 -18.72 22.71 -23.93
N VAL A 682 -18.95 22.50 -22.64
CA VAL A 682 -19.52 21.25 -22.08
C VAL A 682 -20.51 21.50 -20.93
N PRO A 683 -21.59 22.27 -21.17
CA PRO A 683 -22.57 22.64 -20.14
C PRO A 683 -23.23 21.42 -19.48
N GLU A 684 -23.40 20.31 -20.20
CA GLU A 684 -23.99 19.07 -19.69
C GLU A 684 -23.19 18.43 -18.54
N LEU A 685 -21.90 18.76 -18.39
CA LEU A 685 -21.05 18.35 -17.26
C LEU A 685 -20.88 19.49 -16.24
N ALA A 686 -20.75 20.73 -16.73
CA ALA A 686 -20.51 21.90 -15.88
C ALA A 686 -21.72 22.27 -15.01
N ILE A 687 -22.95 22.15 -15.52
CA ILE A 687 -24.17 22.53 -14.79
C ILE A 687 -24.38 21.63 -13.55
N PRO A 688 -24.34 20.28 -13.63
CA PRO A 688 -24.45 19.42 -12.46
C PRO A 688 -23.36 19.69 -11.40
N TRP A 689 -22.14 20.04 -11.83
CA TRP A 689 -21.06 20.43 -10.93
C TRP A 689 -21.40 21.71 -10.15
N THR A 690 -21.83 22.75 -10.87
CA THR A 690 -22.26 24.01 -10.24
C THR A 690 -23.43 23.79 -9.28
N ILE A 691 -24.40 22.94 -9.63
CA ILE A 691 -25.51 22.60 -8.73
C ILE A 691 -25.00 21.87 -7.48
N SER A 692 -24.05 20.94 -7.62
CA SER A 692 -23.46 20.21 -6.49
C SER A 692 -22.78 21.14 -5.50
N THR A 693 -21.93 22.05 -5.99
CA THR A 693 -21.22 23.03 -5.15
C THR A 693 -22.16 24.03 -4.47
N ARG A 694 -23.18 24.52 -5.18
CA ARG A 694 -24.20 25.42 -4.59
C ARG A 694 -25.07 24.69 -3.56
N THR A 695 -25.39 23.42 -3.80
CA THR A 695 -26.21 22.62 -2.90
C THR A 695 -25.45 22.31 -1.61
N HIS A 696 -24.16 21.95 -1.71
CA HIS A 696 -23.28 21.82 -0.55
C HIS A 696 -23.27 23.09 0.30
N TRP A 697 -23.04 24.24 -0.33
CA TRP A 697 -22.94 25.50 0.40
C TRP A 697 -24.29 25.93 1.02
N SER A 698 -25.42 25.62 0.37
CA SER A 698 -26.76 25.77 0.95
C SER A 698 -27.01 24.85 2.15
N GLU A 699 -26.51 23.61 2.11
CA GLU A 699 -26.78 22.57 3.09
C GLU A 699 -25.87 22.64 4.32
N CYS A 700 -24.63 23.08 4.13
CA CYS A 700 -23.60 23.19 5.15
C CYS A 700 -22.76 24.46 4.96
N PRO A 701 -23.32 25.65 5.24
CA PRO A 701 -22.59 26.92 5.13
C PRO A 701 -21.41 26.97 6.11
N SER A 702 -20.28 27.50 5.68
CA SER A 702 -19.07 27.70 6.50
C SER A 702 -18.57 29.16 6.37
N PRO A 703 -17.80 29.68 7.34
CA PRO A 703 -17.18 30.99 7.22
C PRO A 703 -16.25 31.05 6.00
N ARG A 704 -16.46 32.05 5.14
CA ARG A 704 -15.72 32.18 3.87
C ARG A 704 -14.22 32.36 4.08
N ILE A 705 -13.80 33.11 5.10
CA ILE A 705 -12.37 33.28 5.42
C ILE A 705 -11.68 31.93 5.65
N LEU A 706 -12.34 31.00 6.37
CA LEU A 706 -11.84 29.65 6.58
C LEU A 706 -11.85 28.83 5.29
N GLU A 707 -12.96 28.84 4.54
CA GLU A 707 -13.10 28.12 3.26
C GLU A 707 -12.00 28.50 2.26
N GLU A 708 -11.72 29.79 2.12
CA GLU A 708 -10.72 30.30 1.18
C GLU A 708 -9.30 30.13 1.70
N SER A 709 -9.06 30.15 3.02
CA SER A 709 -7.76 29.76 3.60
C SER A 709 -7.43 28.29 3.36
N LEU A 710 -8.41 27.41 3.60
CA LEU A 710 -8.28 25.98 3.31
C LEU A 710 -7.97 25.74 1.84
N PHE A 711 -8.73 26.40 0.96
CA PHE A 711 -8.51 26.28 -0.48
C PHE A 711 -7.16 26.90 -0.90
N TRP A 712 -6.74 28.02 -0.31
CA TRP A 712 -5.43 28.62 -0.58
C TRP A 712 -4.30 27.65 -0.24
N VAL A 713 -4.33 27.01 0.93
CA VAL A 713 -3.34 25.99 1.33
C VAL A 713 -3.30 24.83 0.33
N GLN A 714 -4.46 24.36 -0.11
CA GLN A 714 -4.58 23.32 -1.12
C GLN A 714 -4.02 23.75 -2.48
N THR A 715 -4.33 24.96 -2.95
CA THR A 715 -3.83 25.47 -4.24
C THR A 715 -2.33 25.65 -4.24
N ARG A 716 -1.74 26.07 -3.12
CA ARG A 716 -0.29 26.10 -2.95
C ARG A 716 0.31 24.70 -2.98
N ALA A 717 -0.29 23.74 -2.28
CA ALA A 717 0.21 22.37 -2.21
C ALA A 717 0.26 21.68 -3.58
N VAL A 718 -0.57 22.12 -4.54
CA VAL A 718 -0.58 21.61 -5.92
C VAL A 718 -0.14 22.64 -6.97
N GLU A 719 0.48 23.73 -6.53
CA GLU A 719 1.10 24.76 -7.39
C GLU A 719 0.13 25.46 -8.39
N CYS A 720 -1.14 25.64 -8.02
CA CYS A 720 -2.14 26.26 -8.88
C CYS A 720 -2.28 27.77 -8.61
N SER A 721 -1.56 28.59 -9.39
CA SER A 721 -1.58 30.05 -9.26
C SER A 721 -2.93 30.70 -9.59
N TYR A 722 -3.70 30.17 -10.54
CA TYR A 722 -5.01 30.74 -10.89
C TYR A 722 -5.98 30.68 -9.70
N CYS A 723 -6.12 29.48 -9.11
CA CYS A 723 -7.01 29.29 -7.98
C CYS A 723 -6.52 30.05 -6.74
N MET A 724 -5.21 30.14 -6.51
CA MET A 724 -4.64 30.92 -5.41
C MET A 724 -5.02 32.41 -5.50
N GLY A 725 -4.97 33.00 -6.69
CA GLY A 725 -5.42 34.37 -6.91
C GLY A 725 -6.93 34.55 -6.73
N HIS A 726 -7.74 33.53 -7.06
CA HIS A 726 -9.18 33.55 -6.74
C HIS A 726 -9.46 33.50 -5.25
N CYS A 727 -8.68 32.73 -4.47
CA CYS A 727 -8.79 32.76 -3.01
C CYS A 727 -8.54 34.17 -2.46
N GLU A 728 -7.53 34.89 -2.97
CA GLU A 728 -7.26 36.28 -2.55
C GLU A 728 -8.45 37.21 -2.87
N MET A 729 -9.01 37.12 -4.08
CA MET A 729 -10.20 37.89 -4.45
C MET A 729 -11.43 37.55 -3.58
N LEU A 730 -11.61 36.27 -3.24
CA LEU A 730 -12.74 35.81 -2.43
C LEU A 730 -12.58 36.16 -0.95
N LEU A 731 -11.35 36.27 -0.45
CA LEU A 731 -11.04 36.82 0.88
C LEU A 731 -11.41 38.30 0.98
N GLU A 732 -11.17 39.09 -0.07
CA GLU A 732 -11.64 40.49 -0.14
C GLU A 732 -13.17 40.56 -0.11
N VAL A 733 -13.85 39.69 -0.87
CA VAL A 733 -15.33 39.58 -0.86
C VAL A 733 -15.86 39.10 0.51
N ALA A 734 -15.04 38.40 1.29
CA ALA A 734 -15.37 37.98 2.64
C ALA A 734 -15.21 39.10 3.69
N GLY A 735 -14.77 40.31 3.29
CA GLY A 735 -14.65 41.48 4.16
C GLY A 735 -13.22 41.87 4.53
N LEU A 736 -12.20 41.15 4.07
CA LEU A 736 -10.80 41.51 4.34
C LEU A 736 -10.32 42.67 3.45
N SER A 737 -9.54 43.60 4.01
CA SER A 737 -8.82 44.57 3.19
C SER A 737 -7.72 43.88 2.35
N LYS A 738 -7.15 44.60 1.38
CA LYS A 738 -6.02 44.08 0.59
C LYS A 738 -4.81 43.77 1.48
N GLU A 739 -4.54 44.63 2.45
CA GLU A 739 -3.46 44.46 3.42
C GLU A 739 -3.71 43.25 4.33
N ALA A 740 -4.95 43.07 4.82
CA ALA A 740 -5.32 41.92 5.63
C ALA A 740 -5.24 40.60 4.83
N THR A 741 -5.70 40.62 3.57
CA THR A 741 -5.60 39.47 2.65
C THR A 741 -4.14 39.10 2.40
N ALA A 742 -3.27 40.07 2.15
CA ALA A 742 -1.84 39.86 1.96
C ALA A 742 -1.16 39.32 3.23
N ASN A 743 -1.55 39.82 4.41
CA ASN A 743 -1.03 39.33 5.68
C ASN A 743 -1.45 37.87 5.94
N ARG A 744 -2.73 37.55 5.75
CA ARG A 744 -3.27 36.21 5.96
C ARG A 744 -2.61 35.19 5.02
N THR A 745 -2.53 35.49 3.73
CA THR A 745 -1.89 34.60 2.75
C THR A 745 -0.39 34.48 2.96
N LYS A 746 0.29 35.51 3.45
CA LYS A 746 1.68 35.43 3.89
C LYS A 746 1.86 34.47 5.07
N LEU A 747 1.00 34.53 6.09
CA LEU A 747 1.07 33.60 7.23
C LEU A 747 0.78 32.16 6.79
N LEU A 748 -0.19 31.93 5.91
CA LEU A 748 -0.41 30.61 5.29
C LEU A 748 0.79 30.16 4.44
N ALA A 749 1.52 31.11 3.84
CA ALA A 749 2.74 30.87 3.07
C ALA A 749 3.92 30.38 3.95
N GLU A 750 3.91 30.70 5.23
CA GLU A 750 4.97 30.33 6.17
C GLU A 750 4.74 28.91 6.74
N SER A 751 5.73 28.42 7.49
CA SER A 751 5.65 27.12 8.20
C SER A 751 5.27 27.25 9.66
N ASP A 752 5.13 28.47 10.15
CA ASP A 752 4.58 28.74 11.45
C ASP A 752 3.14 29.22 11.31
N TRP A 753 2.21 28.36 11.74
CA TRP A 753 0.77 28.66 11.75
C TRP A 753 0.26 28.97 13.15
N SER A 754 1.14 29.24 14.11
CA SER A 754 0.79 29.59 15.50
C SER A 754 -0.22 30.74 15.60
N ALA A 755 -0.19 31.68 14.64
CA ALA A 755 -1.14 32.79 14.58
C ALA A 755 -2.61 32.37 14.33
N PHE A 756 -2.86 31.13 13.86
CA PHE A 756 -4.19 30.61 13.58
C PHE A 756 -4.72 29.72 14.72
N PRO A 757 -6.04 29.62 14.91
CA PRO A 757 -6.64 28.70 15.88
C PRO A 757 -6.16 27.25 15.69
N PRO A 758 -5.95 26.48 16.78
CA PRO A 758 -5.49 25.09 16.73
C PRO A 758 -6.25 24.19 15.74
N GLU A 759 -7.57 24.31 15.69
CA GLU A 759 -8.47 23.59 14.80
C GLU A 759 -8.28 23.97 13.32
N GLU A 760 -7.95 25.23 13.02
CA GLU A 760 -7.60 25.67 11.67
C GLU A 760 -6.25 25.11 11.25
N GLN A 761 -5.24 25.15 12.13
CA GLN A 761 -3.91 24.59 11.85
C GLN A 761 -4.01 23.11 11.46
N ARG A 762 -4.80 22.31 12.20
CA ARG A 762 -5.04 20.90 11.89
C ARG A 762 -5.82 20.71 10.60
N ALA A 763 -6.81 21.56 10.32
CA ALA A 763 -7.55 21.54 9.06
C ALA A 763 -6.65 21.91 7.86
N TYR A 764 -5.70 22.83 8.01
CA TYR A 764 -4.70 23.16 6.98
C TYR A 764 -3.74 22.00 6.72
N ALA A 765 -3.28 21.33 7.78
CA ALA A 765 -2.46 20.12 7.65
C ALA A 765 -3.23 19.01 6.91
N PHE A 766 -4.51 18.81 7.27
CA PHE A 766 -5.41 17.88 6.58
C PHE A 766 -5.61 18.25 5.11
N ALA A 767 -5.86 19.53 4.80
CA ALA A 767 -6.01 20.04 3.43
C ALA A 767 -4.78 19.75 2.56
N ARG A 768 -3.58 20.00 3.09
CA ARG A 768 -2.32 19.69 2.40
C ARG A 768 -2.19 18.20 2.12
N LYS A 769 -2.41 17.36 3.13
CA LYS A 769 -2.29 15.90 3.02
C LYS A 769 -3.30 15.32 2.02
N LEU A 770 -4.57 15.73 2.08
CA LEU A 770 -5.62 15.31 1.15
C LEU A 770 -5.33 15.74 -0.30
N SER A 771 -4.63 16.86 -0.46
CA SER A 771 -4.30 17.38 -1.79
C SER A 771 -3.18 16.60 -2.47
N THR A 772 -2.11 16.29 -1.73
CA THR A 772 -0.87 15.71 -2.29
C THR A 772 -0.78 14.20 -2.15
N THR A 773 -1.29 13.65 -1.04
CA THR A 773 -1.14 12.23 -0.68
C THR A 773 -2.44 11.68 -0.08
N PRO A 774 -3.58 11.75 -0.78
CA PRO A 774 -4.89 11.31 -0.26
C PRO A 774 -4.90 9.84 0.17
N TRP A 775 -4.09 8.97 -0.44
CA TRP A 775 -3.93 7.55 -0.06
C TRP A 775 -3.21 7.34 1.29
N LEU A 776 -2.65 8.40 1.89
CA LEU A 776 -2.05 8.35 3.24
C LEU A 776 -2.97 8.92 4.33
N ILE A 777 -4.18 9.38 3.98
CA ILE A 777 -5.16 9.83 4.97
C ILE A 777 -5.54 8.64 5.84
N SER A 778 -5.49 8.84 7.16
CA SER A 778 -5.78 7.84 8.17
C SER A 778 -7.11 8.14 8.87
N GLN A 779 -7.63 7.13 9.56
CA GLN A 779 -8.81 7.31 10.42
C GLN A 779 -8.57 8.42 11.47
N GLN A 780 -7.35 8.54 11.99
CA GLN A 780 -6.98 9.57 12.95
C GLN A 780 -7.07 10.98 12.37
N ASP A 781 -6.64 11.18 11.11
CA ASP A 781 -6.71 12.48 10.44
C ASP A 781 -8.17 12.96 10.37
N TYR A 782 -9.09 12.08 9.95
CA TYR A 782 -10.51 12.41 9.85
C TYR A 782 -11.17 12.54 11.24
N GLN A 783 -10.84 11.68 12.20
CA GLN A 783 -11.36 11.77 13.58
C GLN A 783 -10.95 13.07 14.26
N THR A 784 -9.76 13.57 13.98
CA THR A 784 -9.28 14.86 14.50
C THR A 784 -10.13 16.00 13.94
N LEU A 785 -10.37 16.02 12.62
CA LEU A 785 -11.28 16.98 11.98
C LEU A 785 -12.70 16.89 12.57
N ARG A 786 -13.20 15.68 12.80
CA ARG A 786 -14.50 15.43 13.44
C ARG A 786 -14.55 15.93 14.88
N SER A 787 -13.50 15.74 15.66
CA SER A 787 -13.42 16.21 17.05
C SER A 787 -13.43 17.75 17.13
N ASP A 788 -12.77 18.41 16.19
CA ASP A 788 -12.66 19.87 16.16
C ASP A 788 -13.96 20.54 15.70
N TRP A 789 -14.63 19.97 14.69
CA TRP A 789 -15.71 20.65 13.97
C TRP A 789 -17.09 19.99 14.15
N GLY A 790 -17.16 18.78 14.69
CA GLY A 790 -18.37 17.95 14.74
C GLY A 790 -18.70 17.30 13.40
N ASP A 791 -19.58 16.29 13.42
CA ASP A 791 -19.83 15.37 12.30
C ASP A 791 -20.19 16.09 11.00
N LYS A 792 -21.23 16.94 11.03
CA LYS A 792 -21.71 17.64 9.84
C LYS A 792 -20.69 18.61 9.24
N LYS A 793 -20.05 19.45 10.07
CA LYS A 793 -19.07 20.43 9.58
C LYS A 793 -17.77 19.77 9.14
N ALA A 794 -17.33 18.70 9.80
CA ALA A 794 -16.16 17.93 9.35
C ALA A 794 -16.40 17.30 7.97
N MET A 795 -17.58 16.70 7.73
CA MET A 795 -17.96 16.25 6.39
C MET A 795 -18.06 17.41 5.39
N GLY A 796 -18.59 18.56 5.81
CA GLY A 796 -18.65 19.78 5.01
C GLY A 796 -17.28 20.28 4.56
N ILE A 797 -16.34 20.42 5.49
CA ILE A 797 -14.94 20.83 5.24
C ILE A 797 -14.23 19.79 4.35
N PHE A 798 -14.37 18.51 4.67
CA PHE A 798 -13.82 17.42 3.88
C PHE A 798 -14.30 17.48 2.42
N TRP A 799 -15.60 17.63 2.20
CA TRP A 799 -16.19 17.72 0.87
C TRP A 799 -15.71 18.97 0.12
N TRP A 800 -15.63 20.11 0.81
CA TRP A 800 -15.12 21.36 0.25
C TRP A 800 -13.68 21.25 -0.24
N LEU A 801 -12.82 20.57 0.54
CA LEU A 801 -11.44 20.28 0.16
C LEU A 801 -11.36 19.32 -1.03
N CYS A 802 -12.20 18.28 -1.08
CA CYS A 802 -12.29 17.42 -2.28
C CYS A 802 -12.62 18.26 -3.51
N ARG A 803 -13.57 19.21 -3.38
CA ARG A 803 -14.00 20.11 -4.46
C ARG A 803 -12.88 20.98 -5.00
N GLY A 804 -11.96 21.44 -4.17
CA GLY A 804 -10.85 22.28 -4.63
C GLY A 804 -10.00 21.62 -5.73
N LEU A 805 -9.85 20.29 -5.74
CA LEU A 805 -9.11 19.60 -6.81
C LEU A 805 -9.89 19.45 -8.11
N TYR A 806 -11.21 19.55 -8.10
CA TYR A 806 -11.94 19.73 -9.36
C TYR A 806 -11.53 21.05 -10.01
N MET A 807 -11.45 22.11 -9.21
CA MET A 807 -11.19 23.47 -9.70
C MET A 807 -9.78 23.62 -10.26
N THR A 808 -8.76 23.18 -9.52
CA THR A 808 -7.35 23.33 -9.93
C THR A 808 -7.05 22.62 -11.24
N ARG A 809 -7.63 21.44 -11.44
CA ARG A 809 -7.47 20.64 -12.68
C ARG A 809 -8.09 21.35 -13.89
N ILE A 810 -9.16 22.11 -13.71
CA ILE A 810 -9.75 22.89 -14.80
C ILE A 810 -8.87 24.08 -15.16
N SER A 811 -8.44 24.87 -14.17
CA SER A 811 -7.65 26.07 -14.43
C SER A 811 -6.30 25.74 -15.08
N ASP A 812 -5.62 24.72 -14.59
CA ASP A 812 -4.33 24.29 -15.15
C ASP A 812 -4.53 23.57 -16.48
N GLY A 813 -5.59 22.76 -16.61
CA GLY A 813 -5.93 22.05 -17.84
C GLY A 813 -6.20 22.98 -19.03
N PHE A 814 -6.85 24.12 -18.79
CA PHE A 814 -7.06 25.15 -19.82
C PHE A 814 -6.01 26.26 -19.83
N GLN A 815 -5.05 26.26 -18.89
CA GLN A 815 -4.07 27.34 -18.71
C GLN A 815 -4.75 28.72 -18.60
N LEU A 816 -5.77 28.83 -17.75
CA LEU A 816 -6.60 30.03 -17.68
C LEU A 816 -5.80 31.24 -17.18
N PRO A 817 -5.82 32.39 -17.88
CA PRO A 817 -5.24 33.59 -17.33
C PRO A 817 -6.01 34.03 -16.10
N LEU A 818 -5.30 34.40 -15.04
CA LEU A 818 -5.90 35.00 -13.84
C LEU A 818 -6.46 36.39 -14.18
N GLU A 819 -7.62 36.72 -13.63
CA GLU A 819 -8.27 38.01 -13.83
C GLU A 819 -7.48 39.15 -13.15
N ARG A 820 -7.48 40.33 -13.77
CA ARG A 820 -6.82 41.54 -13.21
C ARG A 820 -7.71 42.28 -12.22
N GLU A 821 -9.02 42.12 -12.36
CA GLU A 821 -10.04 42.71 -11.50
C GLU A 821 -10.74 41.62 -10.69
N ASN A 822 -11.30 41.98 -9.54
CA ASN A 822 -12.02 41.06 -8.69
C ASN A 822 -13.38 40.72 -9.32
N VAL A 823 -13.49 39.54 -9.94
CA VAL A 823 -14.69 39.07 -10.66
C VAL A 823 -15.78 38.47 -9.77
N PHE A 824 -15.58 38.48 -8.44
CA PHE A 824 -16.54 37.99 -7.45
C PHE A 824 -17.27 39.10 -6.70
N GLY A 825 -16.85 40.36 -6.89
CA GLY A 825 -17.50 41.53 -6.32
C GLY A 825 -18.92 41.75 -6.88
N PRO A 826 -19.76 42.53 -6.16
CA PRO A 826 -21.14 42.83 -6.55
C PRO A 826 -21.27 43.61 -7.87
#